data_AF-A0A3N2DMG8-F1
#
_entry.id   AF-A0A3N2DMG8-F1
#
_cell.length_a   1.000
_cell.length_b   1.000
_cell.length_c   1.000
_cell.angle_alpha   90.00
_cell.angle_beta   90.00
_cell.angle_gamma   90.00
#
_symmetry.space_group_name_H-M   'P 1'
#
loop_
_entity.id
_entity.type
_entity.pdbx_description
1 polymer ?
#
loop_
_entity_poly.entity_id
_entity_poly.type
_entity_poly.pdbx_seq_one_letter_code
_entity_poly.pdbx_strand_id
1 'polypeptide(L)'
;MSGVQAANYSRLCCLLLVVVLFTFVVLAFIYYRSDATQAVIQGLTPPRLPALDVVAEDGAWIEQRWLEQNWNHEPDQANVNTRRYHHLSQGTRSLPIPYDWFIHLEVAADSPFSLLWAEQPRLAADDYLLRLGFIRSPEHVEHNPDGLPIGFAKVSSQRLPGLELRTEAVGFTCAACHTGHIVADDGNGRVEFVIEGAGSNVDLGLLRQSIGAALGQTALSSKLYPYGSARFERFASKVLKQQDRPATRLALARQLVAVVGELKTTKDIIQVEEGFGRLDALNRIGNKVFSRNIHRPFNYQPIVAPVNFPHIWTTSWFNWAQYNGSIMQPLVRNVGEALGVGAYQDVTSSMAENRFDSSVAMDNIIWIEQRLSGAEPSKEKGFSGLRHPRWPLGDIDEEKLAEGRQLYIERCQECHLPVLSDPSLWNEEYFSPIRYRQDGRLKVTNHSVLQLKMIETAQLGTDAETARVLVERNVDTAGTEKVGAMEQLPALGLKHQLCTPEPATLLVGEVEQPWWERKKGENVFFTLNDGGNISFALALGSLVEQTIEAWYRREVITDPELKLKWSGERPNCLQAKMQYKARPLDGIWATAPYLHNGSVASLRDLLCPAGGERPRFVQLGGLRFDEKSVGLMQPKDIAERGQRTLTRNEHYDEDGFFILDTMISGNRNTGHVFSEQYRPDKPYYQQDNGVIGEAFSEQQCLSMIEYLKTL
;
A
#
# COMPACT_ATOMS: atom_id res chain seq x y z
N MET A 1 43.47 43.96 -52.72
CA MET A 1 43.56 42.80 -51.80
C MET A 1 43.45 41.54 -52.65
N SER A 2 44.51 40.72 -52.69
CA SER A 2 44.67 39.59 -53.61
C SER A 2 43.80 38.40 -53.20
N GLY A 3 43.42 37.53 -54.15
CA GLY A 3 42.58 36.33 -53.91
C GLY A 3 43.11 35.36 -52.84
N VAL A 4 44.39 35.49 -52.45
CA VAL A 4 45.01 34.76 -51.33
C VAL A 4 44.48 35.23 -49.96
N GLN A 5 44.16 36.51 -49.79
CA GLN A 5 43.56 37.01 -48.55
C GLN A 5 42.14 36.48 -48.36
N ALA A 6 41.30 36.46 -49.40
CA ALA A 6 39.93 35.95 -49.31
C ALA A 6 39.86 34.45 -48.96
N ALA A 7 40.76 33.64 -49.54
CA ALA A 7 40.86 32.22 -49.21
C ALA A 7 41.33 31.97 -47.76
N ASN A 8 42.25 32.80 -47.26
CA ASN A 8 42.70 32.71 -45.87
C ASN A 8 41.62 33.16 -44.87
N TYR A 9 40.82 34.18 -45.20
CA TYR A 9 39.66 34.59 -44.37
C TYR A 9 38.57 33.51 -44.32
N SER A 10 38.26 32.87 -45.45
CA SER A 10 37.29 31.76 -45.50
C SER A 10 37.75 30.55 -44.66
N ARG A 11 39.04 30.17 -44.75
CA ARG A 11 39.62 29.10 -43.91
C ARG A 11 39.61 29.46 -42.43
N LEU A 12 39.91 30.71 -42.08
CA LEU A 12 39.89 31.18 -40.69
C LEU A 12 38.46 31.20 -40.12
N CYS A 13 37.46 31.64 -40.89
CA CYS A 13 36.04 31.57 -40.50
C CYS A 13 35.57 30.13 -40.32
N CYS A 14 35.96 29.21 -41.22
CA CYS A 14 35.60 27.80 -41.11
C CYS A 14 36.25 27.15 -39.88
N LEU A 15 37.52 27.47 -39.59
CA LEU A 15 38.23 27.01 -38.40
C LEU A 15 37.59 27.57 -37.12
N LEU A 16 37.23 28.85 -37.10
CA LEU A 16 36.50 29.48 -35.99
C LEU A 16 35.13 28.84 -35.76
N LEU A 17 34.39 28.53 -36.82
CA LEU A 17 33.10 27.86 -36.72
C LEU A 17 33.24 26.44 -36.14
N VAL A 18 34.25 25.69 -36.57
CA VAL A 18 34.56 24.35 -36.05
C VAL A 18 34.99 24.44 -34.58
N VAL A 19 35.82 25.41 -34.21
CA VAL A 19 36.24 25.62 -32.80
C VAL A 19 35.06 26.04 -31.93
N VAL A 20 34.17 26.91 -32.40
CA VAL A 20 32.95 27.28 -31.67
C VAL A 20 32.02 26.08 -31.52
N LEU A 21 31.78 25.30 -32.58
CA LEU A 21 30.98 24.07 -32.51
C LEU A 21 31.60 23.04 -31.58
N PHE A 22 32.90 22.79 -31.67
CA PHE A 22 33.61 21.86 -30.79
C PHE A 22 33.57 22.33 -29.34
N THR A 23 33.77 23.62 -29.09
CA THR A 23 33.70 24.21 -27.75
C THR A 23 32.28 24.13 -27.20
N PHE A 24 31.26 24.38 -28.03
CA PHE A 24 29.86 24.19 -27.66
C PHE A 24 29.54 22.73 -27.34
N VAL A 25 30.02 21.76 -28.13
CA VAL A 25 29.87 20.32 -27.88
C VAL A 25 30.56 19.90 -26.59
N VAL A 26 31.79 20.38 -26.34
CA VAL A 26 32.53 20.10 -25.11
C VAL A 26 31.85 20.72 -23.90
N LEU A 27 31.39 21.97 -23.98
CA LEU A 27 30.64 22.63 -22.91
C LEU A 27 29.28 21.98 -22.68
N ALA A 28 28.57 21.56 -23.73
CA ALA A 28 27.33 20.80 -23.63
C ALA A 28 27.57 19.43 -23.01
N PHE A 29 28.67 18.75 -23.34
CA PHE A 29 29.07 17.48 -22.75
C PHE A 29 29.45 17.61 -21.26
N ILE A 30 30.21 18.65 -20.90
CA ILE A 30 30.56 18.97 -19.51
C ILE A 30 29.30 19.34 -18.72
N TYR A 31 28.42 20.16 -19.30
CA TYR A 31 27.14 20.52 -18.71
C TYR A 31 26.24 19.29 -18.52
N TYR A 32 26.15 18.42 -19.53
CA TYR A 32 25.43 17.15 -19.47
C TYR A 32 25.96 16.23 -18.36
N ARG A 33 27.28 16.22 -18.12
CA ARG A 33 27.92 15.40 -17.08
C ARG A 33 27.82 15.99 -15.66
N SER A 34 27.25 17.18 -15.49
CA SER A 34 27.06 17.75 -14.15
C SER A 34 25.95 17.02 -13.38
N ASP A 35 26.14 16.83 -12.07
CA ASP A 35 25.19 16.14 -11.20
C ASP A 35 23.80 16.79 -11.22
N ALA A 36 23.74 18.12 -11.30
CA ALA A 36 22.49 18.86 -11.39
C ALA A 36 21.72 18.55 -12.69
N THR A 37 22.44 18.40 -13.81
CA THR A 37 21.81 18.09 -15.11
C THR A 37 21.40 16.62 -15.17
N GLN A 38 22.21 15.71 -14.63
CA GLN A 38 21.86 14.29 -14.50
C GLN A 38 20.62 14.09 -13.62
N ALA A 39 20.51 14.79 -12.49
CA ALA A 39 19.34 14.73 -11.62
C ALA A 39 18.06 15.24 -12.32
N VAL A 40 18.18 16.26 -13.17
CA VAL A 40 17.05 16.76 -13.98
C VAL A 40 16.68 15.75 -15.06
N ILE A 41 17.66 15.17 -15.76
CA ILE A 41 17.42 14.15 -16.79
C ILE A 41 16.74 12.93 -16.18
N GLN A 42 17.27 12.41 -15.06
CA GLN A 42 16.68 11.28 -14.35
C GLN A 42 15.24 11.58 -13.92
N GLY A 43 14.97 12.77 -13.35
CA GLY A 43 13.61 13.15 -12.96
C GLY A 43 12.63 13.38 -14.11
N LEU A 44 13.11 13.45 -15.35
CA LEU A 44 12.30 13.57 -16.56
C LEU A 44 12.22 12.27 -17.36
N THR A 45 13.03 11.26 -17.03
CA THR A 45 13.08 9.98 -17.75
C THR A 45 11.96 9.08 -17.24
N PRO A 46 11.12 8.50 -18.10
CA PRO A 46 10.12 7.53 -17.66
C PRO A 46 10.80 6.29 -17.07
N PRO A 47 10.21 5.65 -16.04
CA PRO A 47 10.71 4.38 -15.56
C PRO A 47 10.49 3.28 -16.62
N ARG A 48 11.32 2.24 -16.57
CA ARG A 48 11.05 1.00 -17.31
C ARG A 48 9.95 0.23 -16.59
N LEU A 49 8.99 -0.30 -17.36
CA LEU A 49 7.85 -1.04 -16.82
C LEU A 49 7.76 -2.42 -17.49
N PRO A 50 7.28 -3.45 -16.79
CA PRO A 50 6.99 -4.77 -17.34
C PRO A 50 6.12 -4.73 -18.60
N ALA A 51 6.21 -5.78 -19.41
CA ALA A 51 5.24 -6.04 -20.46
C ALA A 51 3.88 -6.44 -19.85
N LEU A 52 2.80 -6.28 -20.63
CA LEU A 52 1.46 -6.67 -20.20
C LEU A 52 1.29 -8.20 -20.26
N ASP A 53 1.15 -8.83 -19.10
CA ASP A 53 0.86 -10.28 -19.01
C ASP A 53 -0.59 -10.63 -19.41
N VAL A 54 -1.48 -9.65 -19.43
CA VAL A 54 -2.94 -9.76 -19.69
C VAL A 54 -3.31 -9.64 -21.18
N VAL A 55 -2.31 -9.73 -22.06
CA VAL A 55 -2.49 -9.67 -23.52
C VAL A 55 -1.91 -10.94 -24.14
N ALA A 56 -2.62 -11.49 -25.12
CA ALA A 56 -2.20 -12.62 -25.93
C ALA A 56 -1.13 -12.21 -26.97
N GLU A 57 -0.46 -13.19 -27.59
CA GLU A 57 0.62 -12.91 -28.56
C GLU A 57 0.13 -12.15 -29.80
N ASP A 58 -1.15 -12.26 -30.13
CA ASP A 58 -1.81 -11.55 -31.23
C ASP A 58 -2.27 -10.12 -30.86
N GLY A 59 -2.05 -9.70 -29.62
CA GLY A 59 -2.46 -8.39 -29.10
C GLY A 59 -3.88 -8.34 -28.54
N ALA A 60 -4.63 -9.44 -28.53
CA ALA A 60 -5.95 -9.50 -27.92
C ALA A 60 -5.86 -9.57 -26.38
N TRP A 61 -6.82 -8.97 -25.68
CA TRP A 61 -6.95 -9.15 -24.23
C TRP A 61 -7.29 -10.60 -23.92
N ILE A 62 -6.63 -11.16 -22.91
CA ILE A 62 -7.05 -12.47 -22.38
C ILE A 62 -8.40 -12.33 -21.65
N GLU A 63 -9.09 -13.46 -21.46
CA GLU A 63 -10.32 -13.51 -20.67
C GLU A 63 -10.04 -13.03 -19.24
N GLN A 64 -10.90 -12.16 -18.71
CA GLN A 64 -10.85 -11.69 -17.33
C GLN A 64 -12.06 -12.25 -16.58
N ARG A 65 -11.81 -13.01 -15.52
CA ARG A 65 -12.82 -13.76 -14.76
C ARG A 65 -12.83 -13.35 -13.29
N TRP A 66 -14.00 -13.08 -12.74
CA TRP A 66 -14.14 -12.78 -11.31
C TRP A 66 -14.40 -14.06 -10.52
N LEU A 67 -13.68 -14.24 -9.42
CA LEU A 67 -13.91 -15.38 -8.52
C LEU A 67 -15.17 -15.17 -7.66
N GLU A 68 -15.91 -16.25 -7.42
CA GLU A 68 -17.11 -16.19 -6.58
C GLU A 68 -16.72 -16.08 -5.09
N GLN A 69 -17.01 -14.92 -4.51
CA GLN A 69 -16.61 -14.56 -3.14
C GLN A 69 -17.80 -14.06 -2.29
N ASN A 70 -19.02 -14.53 -2.58
CA ASN A 70 -20.26 -14.13 -1.92
C ASN A 70 -20.61 -12.65 -2.12
N TRP A 71 -20.02 -12.05 -3.15
CA TRP A 71 -20.41 -10.75 -3.67
C TRP A 71 -21.23 -10.89 -4.95
N ASN A 72 -21.68 -12.09 -5.35
CA ASN A 72 -22.58 -12.38 -6.48
C ASN A 72 -22.10 -11.73 -7.79
N HIS A 73 -21.01 -12.26 -8.35
CA HIS A 73 -20.51 -11.83 -9.67
C HIS A 73 -21.24 -12.61 -10.77
N GLU A 74 -21.45 -11.99 -11.93
CA GLU A 74 -21.62 -12.77 -13.16
C GLU A 74 -20.22 -13.24 -13.59
N PRO A 75 -20.05 -14.43 -14.22
CA PRO A 75 -18.73 -15.00 -14.51
C PRO A 75 -17.73 -14.02 -15.17
N ASP A 76 -18.25 -13.13 -16.02
CA ASP A 76 -17.46 -12.20 -16.83
C ASP A 76 -17.60 -10.73 -16.39
N GLN A 77 -18.31 -10.45 -15.29
CA GLN A 77 -18.57 -9.07 -14.85
C GLN A 77 -18.69 -8.93 -13.32
N ALA A 78 -17.92 -7.98 -12.77
CA ALA A 78 -18.17 -7.44 -11.44
C ALA A 78 -19.60 -6.90 -11.33
N ASN A 79 -20.33 -7.19 -10.25
CA ASN A 79 -21.66 -6.64 -10.06
C ASN A 79 -21.64 -5.16 -9.60
N VAL A 80 -22.82 -4.55 -9.45
CA VAL A 80 -22.93 -3.12 -9.09
C VAL A 80 -22.23 -2.74 -7.77
N ASN A 81 -22.29 -3.60 -6.75
CA ASN A 81 -21.64 -3.33 -5.47
C ASN A 81 -20.13 -3.47 -5.57
N THR A 82 -19.65 -4.48 -6.30
CA THR A 82 -18.22 -4.66 -6.56
C THR A 82 -17.66 -3.49 -7.35
N ARG A 83 -18.32 -3.07 -8.44
CA ARG A 83 -17.93 -1.88 -9.22
C ARG A 83 -17.93 -0.61 -8.39
N ARG A 84 -18.88 -0.49 -7.46
CA ARG A 84 -18.87 0.59 -6.47
C ARG A 84 -17.62 0.48 -5.60
N TYR A 85 -17.34 -0.67 -4.96
CA TYR A 85 -16.15 -0.87 -4.14
C TYR A 85 -14.84 -0.48 -4.85
N HIS A 86 -14.69 -0.84 -6.13
CA HIS A 86 -13.50 -0.53 -6.94
C HIS A 86 -13.21 0.97 -7.07
N HIS A 87 -14.25 1.81 -7.13
CA HIS A 87 -14.14 3.24 -7.47
C HIS A 87 -14.77 4.17 -6.41
N LEU A 88 -15.20 3.63 -5.26
CA LEU A 88 -15.78 4.42 -4.19
C LEU A 88 -14.70 5.23 -3.47
N SER A 89 -14.79 6.55 -3.59
CA SER A 89 -13.84 7.46 -2.95
C SER A 89 -13.83 7.31 -1.42
N GLN A 90 -12.63 7.27 -0.86
CA GLN A 90 -12.39 7.36 0.59
C GLN A 90 -12.22 8.82 1.05
N GLY A 91 -12.38 9.78 0.14
CA GLY A 91 -12.11 11.20 0.40
C GLY A 91 -10.64 11.59 0.20
N THR A 92 -9.90 10.78 -0.55
CA THR A 92 -8.44 10.87 -0.68
C THR A 92 -8.03 11.73 -1.88
N ARG A 93 -6.91 12.44 -1.74
CA ARG A 93 -6.22 13.16 -2.82
C ARG A 93 -4.82 12.56 -2.99
N SER A 94 -4.79 11.25 -3.23
CA SER A 94 -3.58 10.42 -3.24
C SER A 94 -2.59 10.89 -4.30
N LEU A 95 -3.08 11.33 -5.46
CA LEU A 95 -2.25 12.02 -6.44
C LEU A 95 -2.41 13.53 -6.26
N PRO A 96 -1.32 14.28 -6.02
CA PRO A 96 -1.36 15.71 -5.74
C PRO A 96 -1.48 16.58 -7.00
N ILE A 97 -2.34 16.17 -7.96
CA ILE A 97 -2.64 16.91 -9.19
C ILE A 97 -4.15 16.92 -9.49
N PRO A 98 -4.65 17.90 -10.24
CA PRO A 98 -6.04 17.91 -10.69
C PRO A 98 -6.39 16.63 -11.46
N TYR A 99 -7.60 16.14 -11.26
CA TYR A 99 -8.13 14.98 -11.99
C TYR A 99 -8.06 15.18 -13.50
N ASP A 100 -8.50 16.35 -13.97
CA ASP A 100 -8.50 16.71 -15.39
C ASP A 100 -7.09 16.78 -15.99
N TRP A 101 -6.06 17.03 -15.17
CA TRP A 101 -4.67 16.94 -15.63
C TRP A 101 -4.24 15.49 -15.78
N PHE A 102 -4.56 14.63 -14.80
CA PHE A 102 -4.19 13.22 -14.81
C PHE A 102 -4.74 12.49 -16.05
N ILE A 103 -6.02 12.67 -16.37
CA ILE A 103 -6.69 12.01 -17.51
C ILE A 103 -6.20 12.49 -18.89
N HIS A 104 -5.51 13.63 -18.95
CA HIS A 104 -5.01 14.25 -20.18
C HIS A 104 -3.48 14.33 -20.25
N LEU A 105 -2.78 13.85 -19.22
CA LEU A 105 -1.34 13.84 -19.19
C LEU A 105 -0.82 12.77 -20.15
N GLU A 106 0.10 13.17 -21.03
CA GLU A 106 0.84 12.23 -21.88
C GLU A 106 1.93 11.52 -21.08
N VAL A 107 2.17 10.23 -21.34
CA VAL A 107 3.33 9.53 -20.76
C VAL A 107 4.62 10.25 -21.11
N ALA A 108 5.62 10.18 -20.23
CA ALA A 108 6.93 10.75 -20.50
C ALA A 108 7.56 10.06 -21.72
N ALA A 109 8.23 10.84 -22.56
CA ALA A 109 8.84 10.35 -23.78
C ALA A 109 10.31 9.99 -23.54
N ASP A 110 10.80 8.98 -24.26
CA ASP A 110 12.13 8.40 -24.04
C ASP A 110 13.28 9.18 -24.71
N SER A 111 12.97 10.22 -25.49
CA SER A 111 13.98 11.03 -26.19
C SER A 111 13.68 12.53 -26.15
N PRO A 112 14.70 13.40 -26.25
CA PRO A 112 14.49 14.85 -26.30
C PRO A 112 13.66 15.34 -27.50
N PHE A 113 13.75 14.66 -28.65
CA PHE A 113 12.97 15.00 -29.82
C PHE A 113 11.49 14.65 -29.63
N SER A 114 11.21 13.42 -29.15
CA SER A 114 9.84 12.97 -28.88
C SER A 114 9.19 13.78 -27.74
N LEU A 115 9.97 14.22 -26.76
CA LEU A 115 9.51 15.05 -25.64
C LEU A 115 8.79 16.34 -26.10
N LEU A 116 9.29 16.96 -27.16
CA LEU A 116 8.81 18.27 -27.64
C LEU A 116 7.78 18.17 -28.77
N TRP A 117 7.93 17.19 -29.66
CA TRP A 117 7.23 17.18 -30.95
C TRP A 117 6.33 15.96 -31.16
N ALA A 118 6.70 14.79 -30.61
CA ALA A 118 5.89 13.59 -30.79
C ALA A 118 4.66 13.61 -29.88
N GLU A 119 3.55 13.08 -30.36
CA GLU A 119 2.42 12.70 -29.53
C GLU A 119 2.75 11.40 -28.81
N GLN A 120 2.41 11.32 -27.53
CA GLN A 120 2.56 10.10 -26.73
C GLN A 120 1.18 9.65 -26.24
N PRO A 121 1.00 8.35 -25.96
CA PRO A 121 -0.22 7.88 -25.29
C PRO A 121 -0.49 8.63 -23.99
N ARG A 122 -1.76 8.65 -23.57
CA ARG A 122 -2.15 9.21 -22.28
C ARG A 122 -1.67 8.29 -21.16
N LEU A 123 -1.20 8.84 -20.06
CA LEU A 123 -0.81 8.08 -18.88
C LEU A 123 -1.99 7.32 -18.29
N ALA A 124 -3.17 7.92 -18.32
CA ALA A 124 -4.42 7.30 -17.89
C ALA A 124 -5.03 6.35 -18.94
N ALA A 125 -4.30 5.99 -20.00
CA ALA A 125 -4.72 4.90 -20.88
C ALA A 125 -4.52 3.56 -20.17
N ASP A 126 -5.47 2.64 -20.35
CA ASP A 126 -5.52 1.37 -19.63
C ASP A 126 -4.21 0.59 -19.77
N ASP A 127 -3.63 0.52 -20.97
CA ASP A 127 -2.40 -0.23 -21.22
C ASP A 127 -1.17 0.25 -20.41
N TYR A 128 -1.05 1.55 -20.11
CA TYR A 128 0.08 2.06 -19.34
C TYR A 128 -0.07 1.75 -17.84
N LEU A 129 -1.24 2.03 -17.27
CA LEU A 129 -1.47 1.80 -15.83
C LEU A 129 -1.48 0.31 -15.48
N LEU A 130 -1.93 -0.56 -16.38
CA LEU A 130 -1.90 -2.02 -16.14
C LEU A 130 -0.46 -2.56 -16.02
N ARG A 131 0.53 -1.93 -16.66
CA ARG A 131 1.97 -2.28 -16.49
C ARG A 131 2.51 -1.93 -15.10
N LEU A 132 1.78 -1.11 -14.34
CA LEU A 132 2.08 -0.79 -12.95
C LEU A 132 1.33 -1.71 -11.97
N GLY A 133 0.68 -2.77 -12.45
CA GLY A 133 -0.02 -3.77 -11.64
C GLY A 133 -1.47 -3.43 -11.29
N PHE A 134 -2.05 -2.38 -11.90
CA PHE A 134 -3.49 -2.11 -11.79
C PHE A 134 -4.30 -3.12 -12.62
N ILE A 135 -5.61 -3.18 -12.36
CA ILE A 135 -6.53 -4.14 -12.99
C ILE A 135 -7.52 -3.40 -13.88
N ARG A 136 -7.79 -3.94 -15.08
CA ARG A 136 -8.69 -3.32 -16.05
C ARG A 136 -10.10 -3.21 -15.47
N SER A 137 -10.75 -2.08 -15.68
CA SER A 137 -12.13 -1.84 -15.26
C SER A 137 -12.91 -1.17 -16.39
N PRO A 138 -14.15 -1.58 -16.69
CA PRO A 138 -14.97 -0.93 -17.70
C PRO A 138 -15.43 0.47 -17.23
N GLU A 139 -15.71 1.33 -18.20
CA GLU A 139 -16.34 2.64 -17.96
C GLU A 139 -17.73 2.46 -17.32
N HIS A 140 -18.06 3.33 -16.36
CA HIS A 140 -19.36 3.34 -15.70
C HIS A 140 -19.77 4.76 -15.32
N VAL A 141 -20.95 5.20 -15.81
CA VAL A 141 -21.47 6.57 -15.66
C VAL A 141 -21.39 7.13 -14.24
N GLU A 142 -21.69 6.33 -13.21
CA GLU A 142 -21.79 6.83 -11.83
C GLU A 142 -20.48 6.81 -11.04
N HIS A 143 -19.55 5.91 -11.39
CA HIS A 143 -18.43 5.55 -10.50
C HIS A 143 -17.08 5.59 -11.21
N ASN A 144 -17.05 5.33 -12.52
CA ASN A 144 -15.83 5.31 -13.32
C ASN A 144 -16.08 5.92 -14.73
N PRO A 145 -16.46 7.21 -14.81
CA PRO A 145 -16.88 7.83 -16.08
C PRO A 145 -15.76 7.98 -17.11
N ASP A 146 -14.50 7.80 -16.72
CA ASP A 146 -13.35 7.89 -17.61
C ASP A 146 -12.66 6.53 -17.84
N GLY A 147 -13.25 5.43 -17.37
CA GLY A 147 -12.73 4.08 -17.57
C GLY A 147 -11.39 3.79 -16.89
N LEU A 148 -11.08 4.47 -15.77
CA LEU A 148 -9.83 4.25 -15.04
C LEU A 148 -9.75 2.81 -14.49
N PRO A 149 -8.54 2.24 -14.31
CA PRO A 149 -8.36 0.94 -13.67
C PRO A 149 -8.97 0.86 -12.26
N ILE A 150 -9.23 -0.37 -11.78
CA ILE A 150 -9.66 -0.64 -10.41
C ILE A 150 -8.71 0.06 -9.43
N GLY A 151 -9.26 0.76 -8.43
CA GLY A 151 -8.46 1.45 -7.41
C GLY A 151 -8.44 2.97 -7.52
N PHE A 152 -8.92 3.54 -8.63
CA PHE A 152 -8.98 5.00 -8.81
C PHE A 152 -10.38 5.56 -8.55
N ALA A 153 -10.45 6.71 -7.88
CA ALA A 153 -11.67 7.47 -7.70
C ALA A 153 -11.49 8.95 -8.05
N LYS A 154 -12.52 9.52 -8.66
CA LYS A 154 -12.66 10.96 -8.84
C LYS A 154 -13.21 11.58 -7.56
N VAL A 155 -12.51 12.56 -6.99
CA VAL A 155 -12.87 13.17 -5.69
C VAL A 155 -13.13 14.66 -5.84
N SER A 156 -14.34 15.10 -5.55
CA SER A 156 -14.75 16.49 -5.72
C SER A 156 -14.18 17.43 -4.65
N SER A 157 -14.01 18.70 -5.01
CA SER A 157 -13.79 19.83 -4.09
C SER A 157 -12.60 19.64 -3.11
N GLN A 158 -11.45 19.21 -3.62
CA GLN A 158 -10.21 19.02 -2.86
C GLN A 158 -9.30 20.26 -2.94
N ARG A 159 -8.58 20.54 -1.84
CA ARG A 159 -7.43 21.48 -1.84
C ARG A 159 -6.17 20.73 -2.25
N LEU A 160 -5.51 21.18 -3.31
CA LEU A 160 -4.25 20.61 -3.80
C LEU A 160 -3.10 21.60 -3.63
N PRO A 161 -1.86 21.13 -3.37
CA PRO A 161 -0.69 21.98 -3.31
C PRO A 161 -0.48 22.76 -4.62
N GLY A 162 -0.09 24.03 -4.51
CA GLY A 162 0.16 24.90 -5.68
C GLY A 162 -1.11 25.41 -6.38
N LEU A 163 -2.31 25.11 -5.89
CA LEU A 163 -3.58 25.62 -6.40
C LEU A 163 -4.30 26.47 -5.34
N GLU A 164 -4.80 27.63 -5.75
CA GLU A 164 -5.58 28.53 -4.87
C GLU A 164 -7.01 28.03 -4.66
N LEU A 165 -7.61 27.43 -5.69
CA LEU A 165 -9.00 26.99 -5.70
C LEU A 165 -9.11 25.49 -5.46
N ARG A 166 -10.24 25.10 -4.86
CA ARG A 166 -10.62 23.69 -4.77
C ARG A 166 -10.92 23.14 -6.16
N THR A 167 -10.53 21.89 -6.40
CA THR A 167 -10.71 21.21 -7.68
C THR A 167 -11.04 19.73 -7.49
N GLU A 168 -11.32 19.04 -8.58
CA GLU A 168 -11.44 17.58 -8.57
C GLU A 168 -10.05 16.96 -8.51
N ALA A 169 -9.85 15.96 -7.66
CA ALA A 169 -8.59 15.25 -7.47
C ALA A 169 -8.74 13.77 -7.80
N VAL A 170 -7.59 13.10 -7.91
CA VAL A 170 -7.53 11.63 -8.01
C VAL A 170 -7.20 11.06 -6.63
N GLY A 171 -8.03 10.13 -6.16
CA GLY A 171 -7.84 9.39 -4.92
C GLY A 171 -7.72 7.90 -5.16
N PHE A 172 -6.91 7.21 -4.36
CA PHE A 172 -6.96 5.75 -4.29
C PHE A 172 -8.11 5.28 -3.42
N THR A 173 -8.79 4.23 -3.88
CA THR A 173 -9.78 3.45 -3.12
C THR A 173 -9.11 2.29 -2.40
N CYS A 174 -9.83 1.60 -1.50
CA CYS A 174 -9.30 0.40 -0.85
C CYS A 174 -8.87 -0.66 -1.89
N ALA A 175 -9.59 -0.75 -3.02
CA ALA A 175 -9.34 -1.72 -4.08
C ALA A 175 -7.98 -1.53 -4.78
N ALA A 176 -7.38 -0.33 -4.70
CA ALA A 176 -6.04 -0.10 -5.24
C ALA A 176 -4.98 -0.99 -4.58
N CYS A 177 -5.19 -1.34 -3.30
CA CYS A 177 -4.28 -2.17 -2.51
C CYS A 177 -4.88 -3.56 -2.22
N HIS A 178 -6.21 -3.65 -2.14
CA HIS A 178 -6.95 -4.81 -1.64
C HIS A 178 -7.86 -5.50 -2.68
N THR A 179 -7.59 -5.31 -3.97
CA THR A 179 -8.09 -6.19 -5.04
C THR A 179 -6.87 -6.70 -5.81
N GLY A 180 -6.74 -8.02 -5.90
CA GLY A 180 -5.62 -8.69 -6.56
C GLY A 180 -6.03 -9.34 -7.87
N HIS A 181 -5.03 -9.72 -8.66
CA HIS A 181 -5.24 -10.57 -9.82
C HIS A 181 -4.04 -11.48 -10.08
N ILE A 182 -4.30 -12.59 -10.76
CA ILE A 182 -3.26 -13.51 -11.25
C ILE A 182 -3.58 -13.93 -12.67
N VAL A 183 -2.57 -14.37 -13.41
CA VAL A 183 -2.72 -15.00 -14.72
C VAL A 183 -2.33 -16.46 -14.60
N ALA A 184 -3.27 -17.36 -14.89
CA ALA A 184 -3.06 -18.79 -14.88
C ALA A 184 -3.66 -19.45 -16.13
N ASP A 185 -3.21 -20.66 -16.45
CA ASP A 185 -3.81 -21.48 -17.51
C ASP A 185 -4.94 -22.32 -16.89
N ASP A 186 -6.15 -22.24 -17.43
CA ASP A 186 -7.31 -23.00 -16.94
C ASP A 186 -7.54 -24.32 -17.71
N GLY A 187 -6.60 -24.69 -18.58
CA GLY A 187 -6.69 -25.85 -19.47
C GLY A 187 -7.22 -25.50 -20.87
N ASN A 188 -7.87 -24.34 -21.04
CA ASN A 188 -8.30 -23.82 -22.35
C ASN A 188 -7.47 -22.60 -22.82
N GLY A 189 -6.56 -22.12 -21.98
CA GLY A 189 -5.71 -20.96 -22.26
C GLY A 189 -5.48 -20.10 -21.03
N ARG A 190 -4.75 -19.00 -21.22
CA ARG A 190 -4.47 -18.04 -20.16
C ARG A 190 -5.71 -17.21 -19.81
N VAL A 191 -6.01 -17.13 -18.52
CA VAL A 191 -7.11 -16.35 -17.94
C VAL A 191 -6.55 -15.45 -16.84
N GLU A 192 -7.02 -14.20 -16.79
CA GLU A 192 -6.82 -13.27 -15.68
C GLU A 192 -7.91 -13.49 -14.64
N PHE A 193 -7.55 -13.96 -13.45
CA PHE A 193 -8.48 -14.11 -12.33
C PHE A 193 -8.42 -12.87 -11.43
N VAL A 194 -9.53 -12.15 -11.29
CA VAL A 194 -9.68 -11.01 -10.37
C VAL A 194 -10.22 -11.49 -9.03
N ILE A 195 -9.54 -11.08 -7.96
CA ILE A 195 -9.74 -11.60 -6.60
C ILE A 195 -10.00 -10.45 -5.63
N GLU A 196 -11.25 -10.35 -5.19
CA GLU A 196 -11.69 -9.29 -4.28
C GLU A 196 -11.12 -9.51 -2.88
N GLY A 197 -10.62 -8.44 -2.26
CA GLY A 197 -10.01 -8.50 -0.95
C GLY A 197 -8.63 -9.16 -0.92
N ALA A 198 -8.04 -9.57 -2.04
CA ALA A 198 -6.65 -10.04 -2.12
C ALA A 198 -5.65 -8.86 -2.14
N GLY A 199 -4.36 -9.12 -1.89
CA GLY A 199 -3.33 -8.10 -2.08
C GLY A 199 -3.15 -7.77 -3.57
N SER A 200 -3.11 -6.48 -3.90
CA SER A 200 -2.84 -6.03 -5.27
C SER A 200 -1.37 -6.21 -5.66
N ASN A 201 -1.09 -6.21 -6.96
CA ASN A 201 0.29 -6.21 -7.48
C ASN A 201 0.76 -4.79 -7.85
N VAL A 202 0.18 -3.71 -7.31
CA VAL A 202 0.51 -2.35 -7.79
C VAL A 202 1.89 -1.87 -7.32
N ASP A 203 2.56 -1.06 -8.14
CA ASP A 203 3.76 -0.30 -7.75
C ASP A 203 3.48 1.21 -7.71
N LEU A 204 3.26 1.72 -6.50
CA LEU A 204 2.98 3.15 -6.28
C LEU A 204 4.23 4.02 -6.44
N GLY A 205 5.43 3.44 -6.30
CA GLY A 205 6.71 4.12 -6.50
C GLY A 205 6.92 4.44 -7.98
N LEU A 206 6.78 3.45 -8.85
CA LEU A 206 6.85 3.59 -10.31
C LEU A 206 5.72 4.46 -10.86
N LEU A 207 4.51 4.40 -10.29
CA LEU A 207 3.42 5.31 -10.65
C LEU A 207 3.81 6.77 -10.36
N ARG A 208 4.32 7.06 -9.16
CA ARG A 208 4.78 8.41 -8.79
C ARG A 208 5.90 8.89 -9.71
N GLN A 209 6.86 8.03 -10.03
CA GLN A 209 7.94 8.35 -10.97
C GLN A 209 7.40 8.66 -12.37
N SER A 210 6.49 7.83 -12.89
CA SER A 210 5.84 8.03 -14.19
C SER A 210 5.10 9.37 -14.28
N ILE A 211 4.27 9.68 -13.27
CA ILE A 211 3.54 10.96 -13.19
C ILE A 211 4.52 12.13 -13.06
N GLY A 212 5.55 12.00 -12.21
CA GLY A 212 6.56 13.04 -12.01
C GLY A 212 7.31 13.38 -13.29
N ALA A 213 7.75 12.36 -14.05
CA ALA A 213 8.40 12.54 -15.34
C ALA A 213 7.45 13.19 -16.35
N ALA A 214 6.22 12.69 -16.48
CA ALA A 214 5.22 13.20 -17.41
C ALA A 214 4.84 14.67 -17.13
N LEU A 215 4.62 15.03 -15.86
CA LEU A 215 4.38 16.42 -15.44
C LEU A 215 5.62 17.29 -15.69
N GLY A 216 6.81 16.79 -15.37
CA GLY A 216 8.07 17.51 -15.60
C GLY A 216 8.30 17.82 -17.07
N GLN A 217 8.07 16.86 -17.96
CA GLN A 217 8.19 17.06 -19.40
C GLN A 217 7.12 18.03 -19.93
N THR A 218 5.88 17.95 -19.43
CA THR A 218 4.80 18.89 -19.80
C THR A 218 5.11 20.32 -19.32
N ALA A 219 5.65 20.46 -18.11
CA ALA A 219 6.08 21.76 -17.55
C ALA A 219 7.32 22.33 -18.26
N LEU A 220 8.22 21.48 -18.75
CA LEU A 220 9.33 21.92 -19.57
C LEU A 220 8.84 22.43 -20.94
N SER A 221 7.92 21.68 -21.56
CA SER A 221 7.24 22.07 -22.79
C SER A 221 6.55 23.42 -22.63
N SER A 222 5.85 23.66 -21.52
CA SER A 222 5.11 24.92 -21.29
C SER A 222 5.99 26.17 -21.22
N LYS A 223 7.30 26.04 -20.94
CA LYS A 223 8.25 27.16 -20.95
C LYS A 223 8.61 27.64 -22.36
N LEU A 224 8.37 26.81 -23.37
CA LEU A 224 8.65 27.13 -24.77
C LEU A 224 7.43 27.75 -25.48
N TYR A 225 6.26 27.76 -24.85
CA TYR A 225 5.06 28.41 -25.37
C TYR A 225 5.27 29.94 -25.49
N PRO A 226 4.87 30.61 -26.60
CA PRO A 226 4.13 30.08 -27.76
C PRO A 226 5.00 29.62 -28.95
N TYR A 227 6.31 29.46 -28.78
CA TYR A 227 7.29 29.35 -29.89
C TYR A 227 7.66 27.90 -30.28
N GLY A 228 6.80 26.91 -29.99
CA GLY A 228 6.94 25.55 -30.53
C GLY A 228 7.02 24.45 -29.46
N SER A 229 5.89 24.14 -28.81
CA SER A 229 5.81 22.98 -27.93
C SER A 229 4.49 22.25 -28.15
N ALA A 230 4.53 21.11 -28.87
CA ALA A 230 3.31 20.41 -29.24
C ALA A 230 2.65 19.74 -28.01
N ARG A 231 3.45 19.22 -27.07
CA ARG A 231 2.93 18.54 -25.87
C ARG A 231 2.09 19.46 -24.97
N PHE A 232 2.64 20.59 -24.51
CA PHE A 232 1.89 21.49 -23.62
C PHE A 232 0.65 22.05 -24.32
N GLU A 233 0.70 22.32 -25.62
CA GLU A 233 -0.46 22.83 -26.34
C GLU A 233 -1.59 21.79 -26.45
N ARG A 234 -1.26 20.51 -26.72
CA ARG A 234 -2.24 19.41 -26.68
C ARG A 234 -2.84 19.26 -25.29
N PHE A 235 -1.99 19.22 -24.26
CA PHE A 235 -2.43 19.17 -22.86
C PHE A 235 -3.36 20.34 -22.50
N ALA A 236 -2.94 21.57 -22.79
CA ALA A 236 -3.69 22.78 -22.47
C ALA A 236 -5.03 22.82 -23.20
N SER A 237 -5.10 22.38 -24.45
CA SER A 237 -6.35 22.35 -25.21
C SER A 237 -7.35 21.36 -24.61
N LYS A 238 -6.90 20.18 -24.18
CA LYS A 238 -7.74 19.18 -23.52
C LYS A 238 -8.23 19.63 -22.14
N VAL A 239 -7.37 20.27 -21.35
CA VAL A 239 -7.70 20.75 -19.99
C VAL A 239 -8.59 21.99 -20.03
N LEU A 240 -8.28 22.98 -20.87
CA LEU A 240 -9.02 24.24 -20.92
C LEU A 240 -10.34 24.13 -21.69
N LYS A 241 -10.46 23.18 -22.63
CA LYS A 241 -11.67 22.91 -23.41
C LYS A 241 -12.17 24.21 -24.07
N GLN A 242 -13.37 24.66 -23.74
CA GLN A 242 -13.97 25.89 -24.28
C GLN A 242 -13.25 27.18 -23.82
N GLN A 243 -12.44 27.11 -22.77
CA GLN A 243 -11.67 28.24 -22.25
C GLN A 243 -10.28 28.34 -22.89
N ASP A 244 -9.97 27.55 -23.91
CA ASP A 244 -8.65 27.52 -24.55
C ASP A 244 -8.36 28.80 -25.35
N ARG A 245 -7.55 29.69 -24.76
CA ARG A 245 -7.11 30.96 -25.35
C ARG A 245 -5.71 31.33 -24.86
N PRO A 246 -4.95 32.20 -25.56
CA PRO A 246 -3.56 32.47 -25.21
C PRO A 246 -3.34 32.91 -23.75
N ALA A 247 -4.25 33.70 -23.19
CA ALA A 247 -4.17 34.16 -21.79
C ALA A 247 -4.37 33.03 -20.78
N THR A 248 -5.30 32.10 -21.02
CA THR A 248 -5.57 30.95 -20.13
C THR A 248 -4.50 29.88 -20.27
N ARG A 249 -3.94 29.66 -21.47
CA ARG A 249 -2.75 28.82 -21.67
C ARG A 249 -1.56 29.35 -20.86
N LEU A 250 -1.30 30.65 -20.88
CA LEU A 250 -0.21 31.24 -20.09
C LEU A 250 -0.44 31.10 -18.57
N ALA A 251 -1.68 31.26 -18.11
CA ALA A 251 -2.05 31.02 -16.72
C ALA A 251 -1.84 29.55 -16.32
N LEU A 252 -2.30 28.61 -17.16
CA LEU A 252 -2.10 27.17 -16.95
C LEU A 252 -0.62 26.79 -16.94
N ALA A 253 0.20 27.37 -17.83
CA ALA A 253 1.64 27.14 -17.85
C ALA A 253 2.31 27.56 -16.52
N ARG A 254 1.93 28.72 -15.96
CA ARG A 254 2.44 29.20 -14.66
C ARG A 254 1.99 28.29 -13.53
N GLN A 255 0.72 27.90 -13.53
CA GLN A 255 0.15 27.00 -12.52
C GLN A 255 0.82 25.61 -12.57
N LEU A 256 1.03 25.05 -13.75
CA LEU A 256 1.74 23.79 -13.95
C LEU A 256 3.17 23.84 -13.38
N VAL A 257 3.91 24.92 -13.66
CA VAL A 257 5.26 25.11 -13.10
C VAL A 257 5.22 25.25 -11.58
N ALA A 258 4.23 25.95 -11.02
CA ALA A 258 4.07 26.08 -9.58
C ALA A 258 3.78 24.73 -8.90
N VAL A 259 2.83 23.96 -9.44
CA VAL A 259 2.51 22.60 -8.95
C VAL A 259 3.75 21.70 -9.02
N VAL A 260 4.46 21.65 -10.16
CA VAL A 260 5.70 20.87 -10.28
C VAL A 260 6.79 21.33 -9.29
N GLY A 261 6.85 22.63 -9.00
CA GLY A 261 7.73 23.20 -7.98
C GLY A 261 7.43 22.65 -6.59
N GLU A 262 6.16 22.67 -6.18
CA GLU A 262 5.70 22.12 -4.90
C GLU A 262 5.95 20.61 -4.79
N LEU A 263 5.70 19.85 -5.86
CA LEU A 263 5.93 18.39 -5.82
C LEU A 263 7.41 18.04 -5.58
N LYS A 264 8.35 18.85 -6.06
CA LYS A 264 9.79 18.62 -5.85
C LYS A 264 10.23 18.74 -4.40
N THR A 265 9.52 19.50 -3.56
CA THR A 265 9.88 19.69 -2.14
C THR A 265 9.41 18.53 -1.26
N THR A 266 8.56 17.64 -1.79
CA THR A 266 7.88 16.58 -1.02
C THR A 266 8.49 15.18 -1.17
N LYS A 267 9.81 15.07 -1.37
CA LYS A 267 10.46 13.76 -1.57
C LYS A 267 10.51 12.91 -0.31
N ASP A 268 10.30 11.61 -0.47
CA ASP A 268 10.50 10.64 0.61
C ASP A 268 11.97 10.21 0.70
N ILE A 269 12.43 9.90 1.91
CA ILE A 269 13.72 9.22 2.13
C ILE A 269 13.46 7.72 2.11
N ILE A 270 13.88 7.05 1.04
CA ILE A 270 13.71 5.61 0.86
C ILE A 270 15.04 4.92 1.15
N GLN A 271 15.07 4.06 2.16
CA GLN A 271 16.22 3.21 2.46
C GLN A 271 15.98 1.76 2.01
N VAL A 272 14.71 1.33 2.01
CA VAL A 272 14.28 0.04 1.47
C VAL A 272 13.21 0.32 0.43
N GLU A 273 13.49 0.00 -0.83
CA GLU A 273 12.55 0.17 -1.94
C GLU A 273 11.35 -0.79 -1.75
N GLU A 274 10.15 -0.28 -1.97
CA GLU A 274 8.91 -1.02 -1.72
C GLU A 274 8.64 -2.02 -2.86
N GLY A 275 8.61 -1.54 -4.10
CA GLY A 275 8.34 -2.32 -5.30
C GLY A 275 6.87 -2.72 -5.46
N PHE A 276 6.61 -3.64 -6.39
CA PHE A 276 5.26 -4.17 -6.67
C PHE A 276 4.66 -4.90 -5.46
N GLY A 277 3.38 -4.63 -5.19
CA GLY A 277 2.57 -5.30 -4.17
C GLY A 277 2.92 -4.95 -2.72
N ARG A 278 3.82 -3.98 -2.50
CA ARG A 278 4.34 -3.66 -1.17
C ARG A 278 4.29 -2.18 -0.85
N LEU A 279 4.20 -1.86 0.44
CA LEU A 279 4.21 -0.50 0.95
C LEU A 279 4.64 -0.45 2.42
N ASP A 280 5.43 0.54 2.83
CA ASP A 280 5.66 0.87 4.24
C ASP A 280 4.52 1.79 4.73
N ALA A 281 3.34 1.19 4.89
CA ALA A 281 2.12 1.92 5.20
C ALA A 281 2.25 2.72 6.51
N LEU A 282 2.87 2.13 7.55
CA LEU A 282 2.99 2.75 8.87
C LEU A 282 3.88 4.00 8.82
N ASN A 283 5.06 3.93 8.20
CA ASN A 283 5.90 5.11 8.13
C ASN A 283 5.32 6.19 7.23
N ARG A 284 4.66 5.80 6.13
CA ARG A 284 3.96 6.74 5.24
C ARG A 284 2.83 7.47 5.97
N ILE A 285 1.97 6.76 6.71
CA ILE A 285 0.92 7.35 7.55
C ILE A 285 1.55 8.33 8.54
N GLY A 286 2.55 7.89 9.31
CA GLY A 286 3.20 8.73 10.32
C GLY A 286 3.84 9.98 9.73
N ASN A 287 4.52 9.87 8.59
CA ASN A 287 5.14 11.00 7.91
C ASN A 287 4.10 11.97 7.33
N LYS A 288 3.01 11.44 6.78
CA LYS A 288 1.92 12.26 6.27
C LYS A 288 1.29 13.07 7.40
N VAL A 289 0.91 12.38 8.47
CA VAL A 289 0.12 12.92 9.57
C VAL A 289 0.95 13.77 10.53
N PHE A 290 2.05 13.23 11.06
CA PHE A 290 2.83 13.87 12.12
C PHE A 290 4.02 14.69 11.62
N SER A 291 4.36 14.64 10.33
CA SER A 291 5.41 15.49 9.78
C SER A 291 4.85 16.53 8.81
N ARG A 292 4.25 16.08 7.70
CA ARG A 292 3.84 16.98 6.62
C ARG A 292 2.61 17.81 6.97
N ASN A 293 1.53 17.18 7.44
CA ASN A 293 0.27 17.89 7.70
C ASN A 293 0.39 18.92 8.83
N ILE A 294 1.23 18.65 9.83
CA ILE A 294 1.46 19.53 10.99
C ILE A 294 2.75 20.36 10.90
N HIS A 295 3.45 20.35 9.77
CA HIS A 295 4.71 21.08 9.53
C HIS A 295 5.81 20.82 10.56
N ARG A 296 5.99 19.56 10.97
CA ARG A 296 7.03 19.11 11.91
C ARG A 296 8.03 18.16 11.22
N PRO A 297 9.03 18.68 10.49
CA PRO A 297 9.96 17.84 9.73
C PRO A 297 10.76 16.85 10.60
N PHE A 298 10.98 17.17 11.88
CA PHE A 298 11.69 16.30 12.83
C PHE A 298 10.93 15.02 13.22
N ASN A 299 9.61 14.94 12.98
CA ASN A 299 8.83 13.71 13.15
C ASN A 299 8.94 12.74 11.95
N TYR A 300 9.65 13.13 10.88
CA TYR A 300 9.80 12.33 9.67
C TYR A 300 10.71 11.11 9.92
N GLN A 301 10.31 9.96 9.39
CA GLN A 301 11.08 8.72 9.44
C GLN A 301 11.32 8.17 8.03
N PRO A 302 12.50 7.60 7.72
CA PRO A 302 12.74 6.95 6.44
C PRO A 302 11.80 5.75 6.19
N ILE A 303 11.62 5.41 4.92
CA ILE A 303 10.93 4.18 4.50
C ILE A 303 11.90 3.01 4.63
N VAL A 304 11.58 2.07 5.52
CA VAL A 304 12.48 0.97 5.94
C VAL A 304 11.78 -0.38 6.11
N ALA A 305 10.44 -0.41 6.19
CA ALA A 305 9.70 -1.61 6.55
C ALA A 305 8.52 -1.92 5.61
N PRO A 306 8.74 -2.13 4.29
CA PRO A 306 7.65 -2.40 3.37
C PRO A 306 6.99 -3.76 3.64
N VAL A 307 5.65 -3.75 3.72
CA VAL A 307 4.83 -4.96 3.84
C VAL A 307 4.07 -5.25 2.56
N ASN A 308 3.79 -6.53 2.29
CA ASN A 308 2.83 -6.94 1.28
C ASN A 308 1.43 -6.40 1.65
N PHE A 309 0.58 -6.10 0.66
CA PHE A 309 -0.80 -5.73 0.95
C PHE A 309 -1.57 -6.94 1.54
N PRO A 310 -2.11 -6.85 2.76
CA PRO A 310 -2.79 -7.98 3.38
C PRO A 310 -4.16 -8.22 2.73
N HIS A 311 -4.56 -9.48 2.61
CA HIS A 311 -5.92 -9.81 2.18
C HIS A 311 -6.95 -9.52 3.31
N ILE A 312 -8.18 -9.14 2.95
CA ILE A 312 -9.14 -8.50 3.86
C ILE A 312 -10.49 -9.22 4.06
N TRP A 313 -10.78 -10.31 3.35
CA TRP A 313 -12.08 -11.01 3.42
C TRP A 313 -12.51 -11.47 4.84
N THR A 314 -11.57 -11.67 5.77
CA THR A 314 -11.88 -12.05 7.17
C THR A 314 -11.54 -10.98 8.20
N THR A 315 -10.96 -9.86 7.76
CA THR A 315 -10.35 -8.89 8.68
C THR A 315 -11.36 -8.15 9.57
N SER A 316 -12.60 -7.99 9.10
CA SER A 316 -13.68 -7.39 9.91
C SER A 316 -13.96 -8.17 11.20
N TRP A 317 -13.68 -9.48 11.23
CA TRP A 317 -13.99 -10.35 12.36
C TRP A 317 -12.80 -10.66 13.26
N PHE A 318 -11.66 -9.97 13.12
CA PHE A 318 -10.52 -10.16 14.01
C PHE A 318 -10.64 -9.36 15.31
N ASN A 319 -10.15 -9.94 16.42
CA ASN A 319 -9.94 -9.19 17.67
C ASN A 319 -8.87 -8.09 17.51
N TRP A 320 -7.86 -8.31 16.67
CA TRP A 320 -6.77 -7.38 16.38
C TRP A 320 -6.39 -7.45 14.89
N ALA A 321 -6.36 -6.29 14.23
CA ALA A 321 -6.05 -6.14 12.80
C ALA A 321 -4.63 -5.58 12.55
N GLN A 322 -4.27 -5.45 11.27
CA GLN A 322 -2.89 -5.22 10.79
C GLN A 322 -1.94 -6.40 11.05
N TYR A 323 -0.75 -6.41 10.42
CA TYR A 323 0.19 -7.53 10.54
C TYR A 323 0.63 -7.79 11.97
N ASN A 324 0.90 -6.74 12.74
CA ASN A 324 1.37 -6.84 14.12
C ASN A 324 0.23 -6.81 15.17
N GLY A 325 -1.03 -6.87 14.72
CA GLY A 325 -2.19 -6.85 15.61
C GLY A 325 -2.39 -5.51 16.32
N SER A 326 -2.02 -4.38 15.71
CA SER A 326 -1.92 -3.08 16.40
C SER A 326 -3.23 -2.44 16.79
N ILE A 327 -4.34 -2.77 16.13
CA ILE A 327 -5.60 -2.03 16.23
C ILE A 327 -6.82 -2.94 16.31
N MET A 328 -7.72 -2.63 17.23
CA MET A 328 -8.93 -3.43 17.49
C MET A 328 -10.17 -2.92 16.73
N GLN A 329 -10.34 -1.61 16.63
CA GLN A 329 -11.59 -0.99 16.14
C GLN A 329 -11.57 -0.76 14.61
N PRO A 330 -12.53 -1.31 13.83
CA PRO A 330 -12.56 -1.18 12.37
C PRO A 330 -12.67 0.26 11.83
N LEU A 331 -13.48 1.13 12.46
CA LEU A 331 -13.65 2.50 11.95
C LEU A 331 -12.34 3.30 12.07
N VAL A 332 -11.69 3.26 13.24
CA VAL A 332 -10.35 3.87 13.42
C VAL A 332 -9.32 3.27 12.47
N ARG A 333 -9.35 1.94 12.23
CA ARG A 333 -8.48 1.30 11.25
C ARG A 333 -8.66 1.89 9.85
N ASN A 334 -9.90 2.00 9.38
CA ASN A 334 -10.21 2.44 8.01
C ASN A 334 -9.97 3.96 7.84
N VAL A 335 -10.35 4.78 8.82
CA VAL A 335 -10.10 6.23 8.79
C VAL A 335 -8.60 6.53 8.85
N GLY A 336 -7.84 5.78 9.67
CA GLY A 336 -6.39 5.91 9.74
C GLY A 336 -5.69 5.59 8.41
N GLU A 337 -6.16 4.57 7.68
CA GLU A 337 -5.69 4.27 6.33
C GLU A 337 -6.01 5.41 5.36
N ALA A 338 -7.26 5.90 5.34
CA ALA A 338 -7.67 6.99 4.44
C ALA A 338 -6.83 8.27 4.64
N LEU A 339 -6.51 8.62 5.89
CA LEU A 339 -5.59 9.71 6.21
C LEU A 339 -4.17 9.43 5.67
N GLY A 340 -3.69 8.20 5.80
CA GLY A 340 -2.42 7.72 5.28
C GLY A 340 -2.27 7.86 3.76
N VAL A 341 -3.30 7.45 3.01
CA VAL A 341 -3.32 7.53 1.55
C VAL A 341 -3.78 8.90 1.03
N GLY A 342 -3.87 9.90 1.91
CA GLY A 342 -3.91 11.30 1.52
C GLY A 342 -5.25 12.00 1.66
N ALA A 343 -6.19 11.52 2.46
CA ALA A 343 -7.30 12.36 2.90
C ALA A 343 -6.77 13.61 3.64
N TYR A 344 -7.39 14.75 3.37
CA TYR A 344 -7.09 16.00 4.05
C TYR A 344 -7.63 15.95 5.47
N GLN A 345 -6.86 16.52 6.40
CA GLN A 345 -7.28 16.73 7.79
C GLN A 345 -6.82 18.13 8.19
N ASP A 346 -7.73 18.89 8.79
CA ASP A 346 -7.40 20.17 9.39
C ASP A 346 -6.85 19.98 10.80
N VAL A 347 -5.59 20.34 10.96
CA VAL A 347 -4.85 20.28 12.23
C VAL A 347 -4.42 21.67 12.70
N THR A 348 -4.88 22.72 12.00
CA THR A 348 -4.40 24.11 12.16
C THR A 348 -5.44 25.03 12.77
N SER A 349 -6.72 24.87 12.41
CA SER A 349 -7.83 25.69 12.94
C SER A 349 -7.96 25.56 14.46
N SER A 350 -8.65 26.46 15.15
CA SER A 350 -8.87 26.31 16.60
C SER A 350 -9.80 25.12 16.90
N MET A 351 -9.80 24.62 18.15
CA MET A 351 -10.77 23.60 18.58
C MET A 351 -12.22 24.06 18.38
N ALA A 352 -12.50 25.33 18.62
CA ALA A 352 -13.82 25.93 18.45
C ALA A 352 -14.26 25.99 16.98
N GLU A 353 -13.31 25.96 16.04
CA GLU A 353 -13.52 25.96 14.59
C GLU A 353 -13.46 24.54 14.00
N ASN A 354 -13.78 23.53 14.80
CA ASN A 354 -13.83 22.13 14.40
C ASN A 354 -12.50 21.58 13.85
N ARG A 355 -11.39 21.83 14.55
CA ARG A 355 -10.13 21.10 14.31
C ARG A 355 -10.42 19.59 14.23
N PHE A 356 -9.64 18.92 13.38
CA PHE A 356 -9.74 17.53 12.96
C PHE A 356 -10.85 17.24 11.95
N ASP A 357 -11.57 18.26 11.46
CA ASP A 357 -12.40 18.09 10.25
C ASP A 357 -11.55 17.56 9.09
N SER A 358 -12.14 16.69 8.28
CA SER A 358 -11.40 15.96 7.25
C SER A 358 -12.20 15.78 5.98
N SER A 359 -11.49 15.45 4.90
CA SER A 359 -12.12 15.05 3.65
C SER A 359 -12.54 13.59 3.62
N VAL A 360 -12.28 12.82 4.69
CA VAL A 360 -12.59 11.39 4.77
C VAL A 360 -14.07 11.14 4.49
N ALA A 361 -14.36 10.27 3.53
CA ALA A 361 -15.73 9.92 3.15
C ALA A 361 -16.30 8.87 4.10
N MET A 362 -16.74 9.30 5.29
CA MET A 362 -17.14 8.40 6.39
C MET A 362 -18.28 7.44 6.00
N ASP A 363 -19.32 7.91 5.32
CA ASP A 363 -20.42 7.05 4.86
C ASP A 363 -19.95 5.95 3.91
N ASN A 364 -18.97 6.26 3.06
CA ASN A 364 -18.37 5.29 2.15
C ASN A 364 -17.54 4.26 2.92
N ILE A 365 -16.74 4.69 3.89
CA ILE A 365 -15.94 3.79 4.75
C ILE A 365 -16.85 2.84 5.54
N ILE A 366 -17.95 3.36 6.11
CA ILE A 366 -18.94 2.57 6.84
C ILE A 366 -19.60 1.55 5.90
N TRP A 367 -19.98 1.98 4.69
CA TRP A 367 -20.57 1.08 3.69
C TRP A 367 -19.59 -0.03 3.29
N ILE A 368 -18.32 0.29 3.05
CA ILE A 368 -17.27 -0.70 2.71
C ILE A 368 -17.14 -1.72 3.84
N GLU A 369 -16.99 -1.27 5.08
CA GLU A 369 -16.84 -2.18 6.24
C GLU A 369 -18.03 -3.12 6.37
N GLN A 370 -19.26 -2.62 6.21
CA GLN A 370 -20.48 -3.43 6.28
C GLN A 370 -20.56 -4.48 5.16
N ARG A 371 -20.03 -4.18 3.97
CA ARG A 371 -19.98 -5.14 2.85
C ARG A 371 -18.90 -6.20 3.04
N LEU A 372 -17.76 -5.81 3.60
CA LEU A 372 -16.70 -6.75 3.96
C LEU A 372 -17.14 -7.67 5.10
N SER A 373 -17.76 -7.12 6.16
CA SER A 373 -18.16 -7.90 7.33
C SER A 373 -19.34 -8.82 7.06
N GLY A 374 -20.33 -8.34 6.30
CA GLY A 374 -21.66 -8.94 6.28
C GLY A 374 -22.34 -8.87 7.64
N ALA A 375 -23.35 -9.73 7.84
CA ALA A 375 -23.99 -9.92 9.13
C ALA A 375 -23.10 -10.71 10.10
N GLU A 376 -23.41 -10.61 11.39
CA GLU A 376 -22.73 -11.38 12.44
C GLU A 376 -22.71 -12.89 12.12
N PRO A 377 -21.51 -13.50 12.12
CA PRO A 377 -21.36 -14.90 11.76
C PRO A 377 -21.80 -15.79 12.93
N SER A 378 -22.45 -16.90 12.60
CA SER A 378 -22.86 -17.93 13.55
C SER A 378 -22.59 -19.32 12.98
N LYS A 379 -22.61 -20.35 13.83
CA LYS A 379 -22.44 -21.74 13.39
C LYS A 379 -23.38 -22.16 12.26
N GLU A 380 -24.60 -21.63 12.25
CA GLU A 380 -25.64 -21.94 11.26
C GLU A 380 -25.50 -21.11 9.98
N LYS A 381 -25.05 -19.86 10.09
CA LYS A 381 -25.02 -18.90 8.98
C LYS A 381 -23.64 -18.75 8.33
N GLY A 382 -22.58 -19.13 9.03
CA GLY A 382 -21.19 -18.87 8.65
C GLY A 382 -20.90 -17.38 8.45
N PHE A 383 -19.84 -17.09 7.70
CA PHE A 383 -19.49 -15.73 7.30
C PHE A 383 -20.30 -15.32 6.06
N SER A 384 -20.96 -14.16 6.15
CA SER A 384 -21.88 -13.65 5.13
C SER A 384 -21.40 -12.40 4.40
N GLY A 385 -20.21 -11.89 4.76
CA GLY A 385 -19.53 -10.80 4.07
C GLY A 385 -18.73 -11.28 2.85
N LEU A 386 -17.63 -10.60 2.55
CA LEU A 386 -16.69 -11.05 1.52
C LEU A 386 -16.06 -12.39 1.94
N ARG A 387 -16.05 -13.38 1.05
CA ARG A 387 -15.44 -14.69 1.32
C ARG A 387 -14.07 -14.82 0.65
N HIS A 388 -13.27 -15.76 1.16
CA HIS A 388 -12.06 -16.20 0.48
C HIS A 388 -12.42 -16.83 -0.90
N PRO A 389 -11.53 -16.71 -1.89
CA PRO A 389 -11.73 -17.33 -3.19
C PRO A 389 -11.53 -18.85 -3.13
N ARG A 390 -12.37 -19.61 -3.83
CA ARG A 390 -12.13 -21.03 -4.05
C ARG A 390 -11.08 -21.23 -5.14
N TRP A 391 -10.33 -22.33 -5.02
CA TRP A 391 -9.38 -22.78 -6.02
C TRP A 391 -10.02 -23.00 -7.40
N PRO A 392 -9.54 -22.33 -8.47
CA PRO A 392 -10.18 -22.39 -9.78
C PRO A 392 -9.42 -23.25 -10.80
N LEU A 393 -8.32 -23.92 -10.43
CA LEU A 393 -7.36 -24.52 -11.37
C LEU A 393 -7.23 -26.02 -11.19
N GLY A 394 -7.31 -26.82 -12.24
CA GLY A 394 -7.01 -28.26 -12.15
C GLY A 394 -7.86 -29.03 -11.12
N ASP A 395 -7.59 -30.33 -11.01
CA ASP A 395 -8.24 -31.22 -10.05
C ASP A 395 -7.40 -31.34 -8.77
N ILE A 396 -8.08 -31.58 -7.64
CA ILE A 396 -7.45 -31.83 -6.34
C ILE A 396 -7.23 -33.34 -6.14
N ASP A 397 -6.02 -33.71 -5.70
CA ASP A 397 -5.68 -35.08 -5.32
C ASP A 397 -6.26 -35.42 -3.93
N GLU A 398 -7.32 -36.23 -3.91
CA GLU A 398 -8.07 -36.60 -2.69
C GLU A 398 -7.23 -37.33 -1.63
N GLU A 399 -6.23 -38.13 -2.02
CA GLU A 399 -5.36 -38.83 -1.06
C GLU A 399 -4.44 -37.83 -0.35
N LYS A 400 -3.81 -36.96 -1.13
CA LYS A 400 -2.99 -35.86 -0.61
C LYS A 400 -3.81 -34.88 0.23
N LEU A 401 -5.06 -34.61 -0.18
CA LEU A 401 -5.97 -33.73 0.54
C LEU A 401 -6.24 -34.25 1.96
N ALA A 402 -6.53 -35.54 2.10
CA ALA A 402 -6.81 -36.16 3.40
C ALA A 402 -5.58 -36.13 4.32
N GLU A 403 -4.39 -36.45 3.78
CA GLU A 403 -3.12 -36.36 4.53
C GLU A 403 -2.82 -34.91 4.93
N GLY A 404 -2.92 -33.97 3.98
CA GLY A 404 -2.68 -32.54 4.21
C GLY A 404 -3.61 -31.94 5.26
N ARG A 405 -4.88 -32.35 5.30
CA ARG A 405 -5.82 -31.96 6.35
C ARG A 405 -5.35 -32.38 7.74
N GLN A 406 -4.89 -33.62 7.88
CA GLN A 406 -4.38 -34.13 9.15
C GLN A 406 -3.12 -33.35 9.58
N LEU A 407 -2.21 -33.11 8.63
CA LEU A 407 -1.01 -32.31 8.88
C LEU A 407 -1.35 -30.88 9.30
N TYR A 408 -2.38 -30.25 8.73
CA TYR A 408 -2.81 -28.91 9.12
C TYR A 408 -3.27 -28.87 10.58
N ILE A 409 -4.10 -29.84 10.98
CA ILE A 409 -4.59 -29.94 12.36
C ILE A 409 -3.42 -30.11 13.32
N GLU A 410 -2.43 -30.93 12.97
CA GLU A 410 -1.27 -31.23 13.81
C GLU A 410 -0.24 -30.10 13.86
N ARG A 411 -0.02 -29.37 12.75
CA ARG A 411 1.16 -28.51 12.57
C ARG A 411 0.84 -27.03 12.35
N CYS A 412 -0.40 -26.67 12.01
CA CYS A 412 -0.78 -25.31 11.61
C CYS A 412 -1.87 -24.72 12.51
N GLN A 413 -2.89 -25.52 12.87
CA GLN A 413 -4.12 -25.06 13.51
C GLN A 413 -3.89 -24.35 14.86
N GLU A 414 -2.88 -24.75 15.64
CA GLU A 414 -2.57 -24.13 16.93
C GLU A 414 -2.31 -22.62 16.80
N CYS A 415 -1.64 -22.21 15.71
CA CYS A 415 -1.37 -20.81 15.40
C CYS A 415 -2.44 -20.20 14.50
N HIS A 416 -2.81 -20.91 13.42
CA HIS A 416 -3.63 -20.37 12.33
C HIS A 416 -5.14 -20.54 12.53
N LEU A 417 -5.59 -21.15 13.63
CA LEU A 417 -6.98 -21.46 13.94
C LEU A 417 -7.53 -22.59 13.03
N PRO A 418 -8.68 -23.21 13.40
CA PRO A 418 -9.42 -24.05 12.48
C PRO A 418 -9.82 -23.28 11.22
N VAL A 419 -9.96 -24.00 10.11
CA VAL A 419 -10.47 -23.42 8.84
C VAL A 419 -11.90 -22.92 9.05
N LEU A 420 -12.34 -21.91 8.28
CA LEU A 420 -13.59 -21.21 8.58
C LEU A 420 -14.85 -22.07 8.43
N SER A 421 -14.75 -23.15 7.66
CA SER A 421 -15.80 -24.15 7.48
C SER A 421 -15.84 -25.20 8.59
N ASP A 422 -14.82 -25.28 9.46
CA ASP A 422 -14.74 -26.31 10.49
C ASP A 422 -15.64 -25.98 11.70
N PRO A 423 -16.48 -26.93 12.15
CA PRO A 423 -17.36 -26.70 13.30
C PRO A 423 -16.64 -26.34 14.60
N SER A 424 -15.37 -26.72 14.75
CA SER A 424 -14.54 -26.41 15.93
C SER A 424 -14.15 -24.93 16.01
N LEU A 425 -14.24 -24.16 14.91
CA LEU A 425 -14.00 -22.72 14.92
C LEU A 425 -14.91 -22.00 15.94
N TRP A 426 -16.13 -22.48 16.14
CA TRP A 426 -17.12 -21.86 17.01
C TRP A 426 -16.89 -22.12 18.51
N ASN A 427 -15.83 -22.85 18.86
CA ASN A 427 -15.41 -22.98 20.25
C ASN A 427 -14.96 -21.62 20.80
N GLU A 428 -15.25 -21.35 22.08
CA GLU A 428 -14.92 -20.07 22.73
C GLU A 428 -13.43 -19.71 22.69
N GLU A 429 -12.55 -20.70 22.50
CA GLU A 429 -11.12 -20.48 22.30
C GLU A 429 -10.83 -19.65 21.04
N TYR A 430 -11.51 -19.95 19.93
CA TYR A 430 -11.23 -19.36 18.63
C TYR A 430 -12.23 -18.26 18.26
N PHE A 431 -13.46 -18.34 18.75
CA PHE A 431 -14.52 -17.39 18.45
C PHE A 431 -15.26 -17.00 19.73
N SER A 432 -14.94 -15.82 20.27
CA SER A 432 -15.53 -15.34 21.52
C SER A 432 -15.57 -13.81 21.62
N PRO A 433 -16.36 -13.24 22.53
CA PRO A 433 -16.39 -11.80 22.74
C PRO A 433 -15.09 -11.24 23.31
N ILE A 434 -14.79 -9.99 23.00
CA ILE A 434 -13.64 -9.27 23.55
C ILE A 434 -13.96 -8.80 24.97
N ARG A 435 -13.05 -9.08 25.90
CA ARG A 435 -13.13 -8.62 27.30
C ARG A 435 -12.18 -7.44 27.51
N TYR A 436 -12.64 -6.37 28.15
CA TYR A 436 -11.82 -5.18 28.44
C TYR A 436 -12.27 -4.48 29.72
N ARG A 437 -11.39 -3.73 30.39
CA ARG A 437 -11.74 -2.96 31.60
C ARG A 437 -11.86 -1.48 31.31
N GLN A 438 -13.01 -0.90 31.60
CA GLN A 438 -13.24 0.55 31.52
C GLN A 438 -13.86 1.02 32.83
N ASP A 439 -13.32 2.09 33.40
CA ASP A 439 -13.78 2.67 34.69
C ASP A 439 -13.82 1.64 35.84
N GLY A 440 -12.82 0.76 35.89
CA GLY A 440 -12.71 -0.32 36.89
C GLY A 440 -13.67 -1.49 36.68
N ARG A 441 -14.57 -1.44 35.69
CA ARG A 441 -15.56 -2.48 35.40
C ARG A 441 -15.11 -3.33 34.21
N LEU A 442 -15.25 -4.66 34.34
CA LEU A 442 -15.08 -5.58 33.22
C LEU A 442 -16.28 -5.44 32.28
N LYS A 443 -16.01 -5.15 31.01
CA LYS A 443 -16.97 -5.09 29.91
C LYS A 443 -16.66 -6.19 28.91
N VAL A 444 -17.69 -6.57 28.16
CA VAL A 444 -17.63 -7.61 27.13
C VAL A 444 -18.36 -7.07 25.90
N THR A 445 -17.81 -7.28 24.71
CA THR A 445 -18.50 -6.92 23.46
C THR A 445 -19.73 -7.80 23.26
N ASN A 446 -20.76 -7.31 22.55
CA ASN A 446 -21.94 -8.13 22.27
C ASN A 446 -21.60 -9.23 21.26
N HIS A 447 -20.78 -8.89 20.27
CA HIS A 447 -20.38 -9.80 19.21
C HIS A 447 -19.13 -10.58 19.56
N SER A 448 -19.12 -11.84 19.12
CA SER A 448 -17.92 -12.68 19.13
C SER A 448 -17.05 -12.39 17.91
N VAL A 449 -15.75 -12.58 18.07
CA VAL A 449 -14.75 -12.35 17.03
C VAL A 449 -13.71 -13.47 17.06
N LEU A 450 -12.98 -13.60 15.95
CA LEU A 450 -11.83 -14.50 15.85
C LEU A 450 -10.73 -14.04 16.80
N GLN A 451 -10.33 -14.94 17.70
CA GLN A 451 -9.26 -14.73 18.65
C GLN A 451 -7.93 -15.14 18.03
N LEU A 452 -7.28 -14.17 17.36
CA LEU A 452 -6.02 -14.43 16.68
C LEU A 452 -4.87 -14.61 17.67
N LYS A 453 -3.96 -15.55 17.35
CA LYS A 453 -2.72 -15.74 18.10
C LYS A 453 -1.71 -14.67 17.67
N MET A 454 -1.12 -13.98 18.64
CA MET A 454 0.00 -13.06 18.41
C MET A 454 1.30 -13.76 18.79
N ILE A 455 2.25 -13.80 17.86
CA ILE A 455 3.51 -14.52 18.01
C ILE A 455 4.64 -13.51 17.98
N GLU A 456 5.51 -13.53 18.98
CA GLU A 456 6.65 -12.62 19.06
C GLU A 456 7.60 -12.80 17.86
N THR A 457 8.12 -11.70 17.30
CA THR A 457 9.02 -11.76 16.13
C THR A 457 10.32 -12.49 16.44
N ALA A 458 10.79 -12.41 17.70
CA ALA A 458 11.98 -13.13 18.16
C ALA A 458 11.76 -14.64 18.29
N GLN A 459 10.51 -15.10 18.28
CA GLN A 459 10.15 -16.51 18.25
C GLN A 459 9.85 -16.97 16.81
N LEU A 460 9.07 -16.16 16.09
CA LEU A 460 8.68 -16.45 14.70
C LEU A 460 9.86 -16.34 13.72
N GLY A 461 10.89 -15.55 14.05
CA GLY A 461 12.13 -15.39 13.27
C GLY A 461 12.00 -14.65 11.94
N THR A 462 10.80 -14.17 11.61
CA THR A 462 10.54 -13.33 10.43
C THR A 462 11.08 -11.92 10.62
N ASP A 463 11.23 -11.19 9.51
CA ASP A 463 11.67 -9.78 9.53
C ASP A 463 10.89 -8.93 10.56
N ALA A 464 11.60 -8.15 11.37
CA ALA A 464 11.00 -7.46 12.51
C ALA A 464 10.77 -5.97 12.28
N GLU A 465 11.17 -5.42 11.12
CA GLU A 465 11.19 -3.96 10.92
C GLU A 465 9.80 -3.34 10.99
N THR A 466 8.77 -3.99 10.44
CA THR A 466 7.39 -3.46 10.52
C THR A 466 6.88 -3.40 11.96
N ALA A 467 7.11 -4.45 12.76
CA ALA A 467 6.72 -4.44 14.17
C ALA A 467 7.48 -3.37 14.96
N ARG A 468 8.77 -3.20 14.65
CA ARG A 468 9.66 -2.21 15.27
C ARG A 468 9.18 -0.78 15.09
N VAL A 469 8.62 -0.43 13.93
CA VAL A 469 8.08 0.93 13.67
C VAL A 469 7.07 1.34 14.74
N LEU A 470 6.15 0.46 15.14
CA LEU A 470 5.15 0.82 16.14
C LEU A 470 5.70 0.88 17.57
N VAL A 471 6.73 0.08 17.87
CA VAL A 471 7.35 -0.01 19.19
C VAL A 471 8.31 1.15 19.44
N GLU A 472 9.15 1.49 18.46
CA GLU A 472 10.28 2.42 18.65
C GLU A 472 9.97 3.85 18.17
N ARG A 473 9.01 4.03 17.26
CA ARG A 473 8.71 5.36 16.73
C ARG A 473 7.93 6.18 17.75
N ASN A 474 8.49 7.34 18.09
CA ASN A 474 7.79 8.38 18.82
C ASN A 474 7.58 9.62 17.94
N VAL A 475 6.62 10.44 18.34
CA VAL A 475 6.28 11.71 17.69
C VAL A 475 6.13 12.81 18.73
N ASP A 476 6.51 14.02 18.36
CA ASP A 476 6.26 15.24 19.12
C ASP A 476 4.99 15.92 18.62
N THR A 477 4.05 16.10 19.54
CA THR A 477 2.75 16.78 19.38
C THR A 477 2.58 17.98 20.30
N ALA A 478 3.57 18.25 21.17
CA ALA A 478 3.55 19.35 22.13
C ALA A 478 3.62 20.72 21.44
N GLY A 479 3.07 21.74 22.08
CA GLY A 479 3.28 23.12 21.66
C GLY A 479 4.63 23.63 22.15
N THR A 480 5.29 24.48 21.35
CA THR A 480 6.49 25.20 21.80
C THR A 480 6.11 26.62 22.20
N GLU A 481 6.56 27.05 23.39
CA GLU A 481 6.56 28.48 23.72
C GLU A 481 7.61 29.22 22.88
N LYS A 482 7.42 30.51 22.67
CA LYS A 482 8.28 31.33 21.82
C LYS A 482 9.69 31.47 22.44
N VAL A 483 10.66 30.69 21.97
CA VAL A 483 12.07 30.81 22.35
C VAL A 483 12.83 31.56 21.25
N GLY A 484 13.00 32.87 21.43
CA GLY A 484 13.78 33.72 20.51
C GLY A 484 13.14 33.89 19.12
N ALA A 485 13.92 33.64 18.06
CA ALA A 485 13.50 33.81 16.66
C ALA A 485 12.85 32.56 16.03
N MET A 486 12.65 31.48 16.79
CA MET A 486 11.97 30.26 16.30
C MET A 486 10.45 30.46 16.25
N GLU A 487 9.83 29.97 15.19
CA GLU A 487 8.39 30.03 14.95
C GLU A 487 7.63 29.22 16.02
N GLN A 488 6.53 29.78 16.54
CA GLN A 488 5.70 29.13 17.56
C GLN A 488 4.96 27.95 16.92
N LEU A 489 5.20 26.73 17.38
CA LEU A 489 4.44 25.56 16.95
C LEU A 489 3.28 25.34 17.92
N PRO A 490 2.01 25.47 17.50
CA PRO A 490 0.90 25.16 18.37
C PRO A 490 0.89 23.66 18.70
N ALA A 491 0.42 23.33 19.91
CA ALA A 491 0.13 21.96 20.27
C ALA A 491 -0.95 21.39 19.33
N LEU A 492 -0.84 20.10 19.01
CA LEU A 492 -1.77 19.45 18.09
C LEU A 492 -3.19 19.41 18.66
N GLY A 493 -3.32 19.36 19.97
CA GLY A 493 -4.57 19.31 20.71
C GLY A 493 -5.04 17.89 20.97
N LEU A 494 -4.14 16.90 21.01
CA LEU A 494 -4.51 15.53 21.30
C LEU A 494 -5.09 15.44 22.72
N LYS A 495 -6.34 14.99 22.83
CA LYS A 495 -6.98 14.66 24.10
C LYS A 495 -8.09 13.64 23.91
N HIS A 496 -7.78 12.35 24.09
CA HIS A 496 -8.79 11.31 23.96
C HIS A 496 -8.54 10.09 24.85
N GLN A 497 -9.60 9.38 25.22
CA GLN A 497 -9.52 8.14 25.97
C GLN A 497 -9.20 6.97 25.03
N LEU A 498 -8.06 6.32 25.24
CA LEU A 498 -7.64 5.14 24.49
C LEU A 498 -7.52 3.96 25.45
N CYS A 499 -7.42 2.74 24.91
CA CYS A 499 -7.02 1.57 25.68
C CYS A 499 -5.82 0.84 25.10
N THR A 500 -5.13 0.10 25.95
CA THR A 500 -4.02 -0.76 25.54
C THR A 500 -3.82 -1.90 26.54
N PRO A 501 -3.36 -3.09 26.11
CA PRO A 501 -3.09 -4.20 27.03
C PRO A 501 -1.87 -3.94 27.95
N GLU A 502 -0.97 -3.02 27.58
CA GLU A 502 0.29 -2.77 28.29
C GLU A 502 0.61 -1.27 28.39
N PRO A 503 -0.14 -0.48 29.18
CA PRO A 503 0.05 0.97 29.21
C PRO A 503 1.43 1.38 29.75
N ALA A 504 2.04 0.55 30.61
CA ALA A 504 3.35 0.83 31.20
C ALA A 504 4.51 0.81 30.20
N THR A 505 4.36 0.15 29.04
CA THR A 505 5.40 0.09 28.00
C THR A 505 5.25 1.21 26.97
N LEU A 506 4.07 1.83 26.88
CA LEU A 506 3.73 2.82 25.84
C LEU A 506 3.57 4.25 26.36
N LEU A 507 3.43 4.44 27.68
CA LEU A 507 3.27 5.75 28.31
C LEU A 507 4.56 6.18 29.02
N VAL A 508 4.96 7.43 28.78
CA VAL A 508 6.02 8.10 29.54
C VAL A 508 5.36 8.82 30.72
N GLY A 509 5.25 8.17 31.88
CA GLY A 509 4.65 8.74 33.11
C GLY A 509 3.82 7.75 33.95
N GLU A 510 3.45 8.13 35.17
CA GLU A 510 2.70 7.27 36.11
C GLU A 510 1.31 6.92 35.57
N VAL A 511 1.05 5.62 35.42
CA VAL A 511 -0.32 5.12 35.22
C VAL A 511 -0.99 5.08 36.60
N GLU A 512 -2.00 5.92 36.84
CA GLU A 512 -2.72 6.07 38.12
C GLU A 512 -3.38 4.79 38.70
N GLN A 513 -3.19 3.63 38.07
CA GLN A 513 -3.76 2.36 38.54
C GLN A 513 -2.67 1.44 39.11
N PRO A 514 -2.79 0.96 40.36
CA PRO A 514 -1.83 0.05 40.96
C PRO A 514 -1.56 -1.18 40.09
N TRP A 515 -0.28 -1.50 39.88
CA TRP A 515 0.16 -2.57 38.98
C TRP A 515 -0.15 -3.98 39.52
N TRP A 516 -0.41 -4.13 40.83
CA TRP A 516 -0.61 -5.43 41.51
C TRP A 516 -2.04 -5.99 41.46
N GLU A 517 -3.04 -5.22 41.03
CA GLU A 517 -4.43 -5.71 40.86
C GLU A 517 -4.72 -6.26 39.44
N ARG A 518 -3.71 -6.28 38.56
CA ARG A 518 -3.89 -6.55 37.12
C ARG A 518 -3.64 -8.02 36.77
N LYS A 519 -4.53 -8.61 35.96
CA LYS A 519 -4.18 -9.80 35.18
C LYS A 519 -3.40 -9.38 33.93
N LYS A 520 -2.29 -10.05 33.64
CA LYS A 520 -1.48 -9.84 32.42
C LYS A 520 -2.38 -9.94 31.17
N GLY A 521 -2.36 -8.91 30.32
CA GLY A 521 -3.07 -8.89 29.03
C GLY A 521 -4.46 -8.24 29.01
N GLU A 522 -4.99 -7.71 30.12
CA GLU A 522 -6.25 -6.97 30.11
C GLU A 522 -6.08 -5.54 29.55
N ASN A 523 -6.98 -5.12 28.64
CA ASN A 523 -6.98 -3.76 28.09
C ASN A 523 -7.37 -2.72 29.15
N VAL A 524 -6.54 -1.68 29.32
CA VAL A 524 -6.71 -0.60 30.30
C VAL A 524 -6.91 0.73 29.59
N PHE A 525 -7.92 1.50 30.02
CA PHE A 525 -8.22 2.82 29.47
C PHE A 525 -7.41 3.91 30.17
N PHE A 526 -6.99 4.91 29.40
CA PHE A 526 -6.27 6.10 29.88
C PHE A 526 -6.54 7.27 28.93
N THR A 527 -6.30 8.50 29.39
CA THR A 527 -6.41 9.69 28.54
C THR A 527 -5.03 10.05 27.99
N LEU A 528 -4.89 10.04 26.67
CA LEU A 528 -3.69 10.55 26.00
C LEU A 528 -3.81 12.06 25.80
N ASN A 529 -2.78 12.81 26.20
CA ASN A 529 -2.64 14.24 25.93
C ASN A 529 -1.45 14.50 24.99
N ASP A 530 -1.32 15.71 24.44
CA ASP A 530 -0.11 16.14 23.70
C ASP A 530 1.17 16.00 24.54
N GLY A 531 2.30 15.86 23.85
CA GLY A 531 3.60 15.64 24.47
C GLY A 531 4.74 15.63 23.46
N GLY A 532 5.94 15.95 23.94
CA GLY A 532 7.14 16.07 23.09
C GLY A 532 7.75 14.73 22.67
N ASN A 533 7.28 13.62 23.22
CA ASN A 533 7.79 12.28 22.94
C ASN A 533 6.72 11.22 23.25
N ILE A 534 5.76 11.05 22.35
CA ILE A 534 4.64 10.12 22.49
C ILE A 534 4.79 8.95 21.54
N SER A 535 4.43 7.74 21.99
CA SER A 535 4.30 6.57 21.11
C SER A 535 3.48 6.90 19.86
N PHE A 536 4.06 6.65 18.68
CA PHE A 536 3.40 6.85 17.41
C PHE A 536 2.06 6.13 17.32
N ALA A 537 1.98 4.90 17.84
CA ALA A 537 0.75 4.11 17.84
C ALA A 537 -0.38 4.85 18.59
N LEU A 538 -0.11 5.32 19.80
CA LEU A 538 -1.09 6.01 20.64
C LEU A 538 -1.47 7.37 20.07
N ALA A 539 -0.48 8.16 19.62
CA ALA A 539 -0.73 9.46 19.01
C ALA A 539 -1.62 9.32 17.76
N LEU A 540 -1.36 8.32 16.92
CA LEU A 540 -2.16 8.04 15.73
C LEU A 540 -3.60 7.66 16.10
N GLY A 541 -3.79 6.74 17.06
CA GLY A 541 -5.12 6.34 17.51
C GLY A 541 -5.94 7.50 18.06
N SER A 542 -5.31 8.37 18.87
CA SER A 542 -5.97 9.57 19.42
C SER A 542 -6.36 10.57 18.31
N LEU A 543 -5.48 10.77 17.34
CA LEU A 543 -5.76 11.70 16.24
C LEU A 543 -6.90 11.21 15.35
N VAL A 544 -6.87 9.93 14.98
CA VAL A 544 -7.91 9.32 14.12
C VAL A 544 -9.26 9.37 14.83
N GLU A 545 -9.30 9.04 16.11
CA GLU A 545 -10.52 9.10 16.91
C GLU A 545 -11.09 10.51 17.00
N GLN A 546 -10.24 11.53 17.19
CA GLN A 546 -10.69 12.92 17.16
C GLN A 546 -11.18 13.38 15.78
N THR A 547 -10.68 12.76 14.70
CA THR A 547 -11.19 12.97 13.34
C THR A 547 -12.62 12.42 13.20
N ILE A 548 -12.85 11.23 13.75
CA ILE A 548 -14.19 10.62 13.80
C ILE A 548 -15.14 11.47 14.65
N GLU A 549 -14.70 11.93 15.82
CA GLU A 549 -15.52 12.81 16.67
C GLU A 549 -15.78 14.18 16.04
N ALA A 550 -14.85 14.73 15.26
CA ALA A 550 -15.07 15.95 14.48
C ALA A 550 -16.16 15.76 13.41
N TRP A 551 -16.18 14.60 12.75
CA TRP A 551 -17.26 14.23 11.83
C TRP A 551 -18.59 14.09 12.56
N TYR A 552 -18.63 13.38 13.69
CA TYR A 552 -19.87 13.25 14.49
C TYR A 552 -20.43 14.61 14.92
N ARG A 553 -19.57 15.54 15.34
CA ARG A 553 -20.02 16.91 15.69
C ARG A 553 -20.58 17.64 14.47
N ARG A 554 -19.90 17.57 13.32
CA ARG A 554 -20.30 18.25 12.09
C ARG A 554 -21.64 17.77 11.56
N GLU A 555 -21.85 16.46 11.55
CA GLU A 555 -23.09 15.82 11.08
C GLU A 555 -24.17 15.71 12.18
N VAL A 556 -23.90 16.25 13.39
CA VAL A 556 -24.83 16.24 14.53
C VAL A 556 -25.25 14.82 14.94
N ILE A 557 -24.31 13.88 14.91
CA ILE A 557 -24.52 12.48 15.25
C ILE A 557 -24.35 12.30 16.76
N THR A 558 -25.46 12.15 17.46
CA THR A 558 -25.51 12.07 18.93
C THR A 558 -25.90 10.69 19.46
N ASP A 559 -26.44 9.82 18.61
CA ASP A 559 -26.88 8.48 18.99
C ASP A 559 -25.68 7.57 19.36
N PRO A 560 -25.53 7.17 20.64
CA PRO A 560 -24.41 6.35 21.08
C PRO A 560 -24.47 4.92 20.52
N GLU A 561 -25.67 4.38 20.24
CA GLU A 561 -25.81 3.04 19.66
C GLU A 561 -25.33 3.04 18.21
N LEU A 562 -25.64 4.11 17.46
CA LEU A 562 -25.17 4.26 16.08
C LEU A 562 -23.64 4.40 16.01
N LYS A 563 -23.05 5.22 16.89
CA LYS A 563 -21.58 5.35 17.00
C LYS A 563 -20.91 4.01 17.35
N LEU A 564 -21.50 3.27 18.30
CA LEU A 564 -21.00 1.95 18.70
C LEU A 564 -21.12 0.93 17.57
N LYS A 565 -22.22 0.94 16.82
CA LYS A 565 -22.41 0.08 15.65
C LYS A 565 -21.36 0.33 14.58
N TRP A 566 -21.09 1.59 14.23
CA TRP A 566 -20.10 1.93 13.22
C TRP A 566 -18.66 1.67 13.67
N SER A 567 -18.40 1.68 14.97
CA SER A 567 -17.12 1.25 15.53
C SER A 567 -16.92 -0.27 15.52
N GLY A 568 -17.87 -1.04 14.98
CA GLY A 568 -17.87 -2.51 15.04
C GLY A 568 -18.06 -3.06 16.45
N GLU A 569 -18.65 -2.25 17.34
CA GLU A 569 -18.87 -2.51 18.76
C GLU A 569 -17.58 -2.82 19.55
N ARG A 570 -16.46 -2.26 19.09
CA ARG A 570 -15.14 -2.46 19.69
C ARG A 570 -14.60 -1.16 20.26
N PRO A 571 -13.88 -1.22 21.40
CA PRO A 571 -13.19 -0.05 21.91
C PRO A 571 -11.98 0.29 21.04
N ASN A 572 -11.58 1.57 21.05
CA ASN A 572 -10.34 2.01 20.42
C ASN A 572 -9.12 1.60 21.27
N CYS A 573 -8.83 0.29 21.24
CA CYS A 573 -7.64 -0.26 21.85
C CYS A 573 -6.52 -0.42 20.83
N LEU A 574 -5.31 -0.07 21.26
CA LEU A 574 -4.08 -0.16 20.48
C LEU A 574 -3.02 -0.99 21.20
N GLN A 575 -2.16 -1.66 20.43
CA GLN A 575 -0.95 -2.27 20.96
C GLN A 575 0.22 -2.06 20.01
N ALA A 576 1.41 -1.88 20.58
CA ALA A 576 2.66 -1.79 19.85
C ALA A 576 3.64 -2.78 20.49
N LYS A 577 3.75 -3.96 19.87
CA LYS A 577 4.60 -5.05 20.34
C LYS A 577 5.39 -5.64 19.17
N MET A 578 6.53 -6.25 19.50
CA MET A 578 7.36 -7.01 18.56
C MET A 578 6.72 -8.36 18.25
N GLN A 579 5.60 -8.36 17.53
CA GLN A 579 4.83 -9.57 17.23
C GLN A 579 4.14 -9.48 15.86
N TYR A 580 3.72 -10.63 15.34
CA TYR A 580 2.81 -10.74 14.20
C TYR A 580 1.63 -11.66 14.52
N LYS A 581 0.49 -11.39 13.89
CA LYS A 581 -0.70 -12.24 14.01
C LYS A 581 -0.56 -13.48 13.13
N ALA A 582 -0.99 -14.63 13.65
CA ALA A 582 -1.36 -15.77 12.84
C ALA A 582 -2.88 -15.71 12.58
N ARG A 583 -3.26 -15.78 11.30
CA ARG A 583 -4.64 -15.65 10.82
C ARG A 583 -5.12 -16.97 10.19
N PRO A 584 -6.45 -17.20 10.07
CA PRO A 584 -6.99 -18.28 9.25
C PRO A 584 -6.40 -18.28 7.84
N LEU A 585 -6.12 -19.48 7.33
CA LEU A 585 -5.46 -19.71 6.05
C LEU A 585 -6.44 -19.88 4.88
N ASP A 586 -7.74 -19.69 5.11
CA ASP A 586 -8.74 -19.74 4.05
C ASP A 586 -8.45 -18.70 2.94
N GLY A 587 -8.31 -19.18 1.70
CA GLY A 587 -7.91 -18.43 0.51
C GLY A 587 -6.40 -18.20 0.36
N ILE A 588 -5.53 -18.83 1.15
CA ILE A 588 -4.08 -18.58 1.16
C ILE A 588 -3.41 -18.80 -0.20
N TRP A 589 -3.97 -19.67 -1.04
CA TRP A 589 -3.47 -19.91 -2.39
C TRP A 589 -3.42 -18.62 -3.25
N ALA A 590 -4.33 -17.69 -3.00
CA ALA A 590 -4.52 -16.45 -3.75
C ALA A 590 -3.73 -15.24 -3.19
N THR A 591 -2.81 -15.46 -2.25
CA THR A 591 -2.19 -14.36 -1.49
C THR A 591 -0.67 -14.30 -1.65
N ALA A 592 -0.12 -14.94 -2.68
CA ALA A 592 1.28 -14.79 -3.00
C ALA A 592 1.60 -13.32 -3.35
N PRO A 593 2.80 -12.82 -3.01
CA PRO A 593 3.88 -13.52 -2.28
C PRO A 593 3.62 -13.63 -0.77
N TYR A 594 4.26 -14.61 -0.13
CA TYR A 594 4.05 -14.98 1.26
C TYR A 594 4.97 -14.24 2.24
N LEU A 595 4.65 -14.41 3.54
CA LEU A 595 5.10 -13.60 4.67
C LEU A 595 4.58 -12.16 4.63
N HIS A 596 4.73 -11.45 5.75
CA HIS A 596 4.19 -10.09 5.90
C HIS A 596 4.82 -9.09 4.92
N ASN A 597 6.04 -9.35 4.45
CA ASN A 597 6.80 -8.49 3.55
C ASN A 597 6.88 -9.01 2.12
N GLY A 598 6.18 -10.10 1.76
CA GLY A 598 6.17 -10.61 0.38
C GLY A 598 7.53 -11.14 -0.11
N SER A 599 8.33 -11.69 0.81
CA SER A 599 9.70 -12.12 0.55
C SER A 599 9.83 -13.59 0.14
N VAL A 600 8.72 -14.31 -0.01
CA VAL A 600 8.67 -15.73 -0.42
C VAL A 600 7.67 -15.90 -1.55
N ALA A 601 8.10 -16.39 -2.71
CA ALA A 601 7.29 -16.40 -3.93
C ALA A 601 6.13 -17.42 -3.91
N SER A 602 6.36 -18.61 -3.32
CA SER A 602 5.44 -19.74 -3.38
C SER A 602 5.27 -20.45 -2.03
N LEU A 603 4.15 -21.17 -1.83
CA LEU A 603 3.97 -22.01 -0.64
C LEU A 603 5.01 -23.13 -0.59
N ARG A 604 5.44 -23.64 -1.75
CA ARG A 604 6.52 -24.62 -1.83
C ARG A 604 7.83 -24.08 -1.26
N ASP A 605 8.20 -22.84 -1.58
CA ASP A 605 9.39 -22.19 -1.01
C ASP A 605 9.23 -21.89 0.48
N LEU A 606 7.99 -21.65 0.93
CA LEU A 606 7.71 -21.38 2.34
C LEU A 606 7.87 -22.64 3.21
N LEU A 607 7.32 -23.77 2.75
CA LEU A 607 7.09 -24.97 3.57
C LEU A 607 8.09 -26.11 3.33
N CYS A 608 8.54 -26.32 2.09
CA CYS A 608 9.29 -27.53 1.74
C CYS A 608 10.80 -27.51 2.05
N PRO A 609 11.51 -26.37 2.13
CA PRO A 609 12.93 -26.41 2.48
C PRO A 609 13.13 -26.91 3.92
N ALA A 610 13.65 -28.13 4.07
CA ALA A 610 13.85 -28.79 5.38
C ALA A 610 14.78 -28.01 6.35
N GLY A 611 15.54 -27.02 5.86
CA GLY A 611 16.34 -26.10 6.67
C GLY A 611 15.87 -24.64 6.63
N GLY A 612 14.78 -24.34 5.92
CA GLY A 612 14.30 -22.97 5.71
C GLY A 612 15.14 -22.12 4.76
N GLU A 613 16.12 -22.71 4.07
CA GLU A 613 16.88 -21.99 3.04
C GLU A 613 15.98 -21.67 1.85
N ARG A 614 15.78 -20.37 1.59
CA ARG A 614 14.91 -19.83 0.56
C ARG A 614 15.72 -19.00 -0.44
N PRO A 615 15.27 -18.85 -1.69
CA PRO A 615 15.95 -18.00 -2.67
C PRO A 615 16.22 -16.59 -2.12
N ARG A 616 17.43 -16.08 -2.34
CA ARG A 616 17.81 -14.72 -1.92
C ARG A 616 17.04 -13.65 -2.71
N PHE A 617 16.83 -13.89 -3.99
CA PHE A 617 16.20 -12.94 -4.90
C PHE A 617 14.80 -13.40 -5.23
N VAL A 618 13.85 -12.47 -5.19
CA VAL A 618 12.46 -12.69 -5.60
C VAL A 618 12.07 -11.62 -6.61
N GLN A 619 11.57 -12.06 -7.76
CA GLN A 619 10.99 -11.17 -8.76
C GLN A 619 9.53 -10.86 -8.40
N LEU A 620 9.21 -9.58 -8.29
CA LEU A 620 7.85 -9.05 -8.11
C LEU A 620 7.42 -8.25 -9.34
N GLY A 621 6.10 -8.10 -9.51
CA GLY A 621 5.49 -7.42 -10.65
C GLY A 621 4.97 -8.35 -11.76
N GLY A 622 5.37 -9.63 -11.75
CA GLY A 622 4.80 -10.64 -12.65
C GLY A 622 3.44 -11.15 -12.15
N LEU A 623 2.54 -11.48 -13.09
CA LEU A 623 1.19 -11.98 -12.75
C LEU A 623 1.04 -13.49 -12.90
N ARG A 624 2.00 -14.15 -13.55
CA ARG A 624 1.93 -15.58 -13.85
C ARG A 624 1.96 -16.42 -12.57
N PHE A 625 0.97 -17.28 -12.44
CA PHE A 625 0.81 -18.17 -11.30
C PHE A 625 1.42 -19.55 -11.56
N ASP A 626 2.20 -20.06 -10.60
CA ASP A 626 2.65 -21.44 -10.59
C ASP A 626 1.69 -22.29 -9.74
N GLU A 627 0.84 -23.05 -10.40
CA GLU A 627 -0.16 -23.93 -9.77
C GLU A 627 0.48 -25.02 -8.89
N LYS A 628 1.66 -25.52 -9.26
CA LYS A 628 2.32 -26.62 -8.55
C LYS A 628 2.98 -26.15 -7.28
N SER A 629 3.64 -24.99 -7.34
CA SER A 629 4.29 -24.39 -6.18
C SER A 629 3.33 -23.55 -5.33
N VAL A 630 2.18 -23.19 -5.90
CA VAL A 630 1.16 -22.29 -5.38
C VAL A 630 1.77 -20.93 -5.05
N GLY A 631 1.89 -20.07 -6.06
CA GLY A 631 2.35 -18.70 -5.90
C GLY A 631 2.88 -18.06 -7.17
N LEU A 632 3.78 -17.08 -7.03
CA LEU A 632 4.34 -16.34 -8.16
C LEU A 632 5.34 -17.20 -8.94
N MET A 633 5.17 -17.27 -10.26
CA MET A 633 6.14 -17.90 -11.15
C MET A 633 7.46 -17.10 -11.16
N GLN A 634 8.55 -17.73 -10.73
CA GLN A 634 9.89 -17.12 -10.72
C GLN A 634 10.70 -17.55 -11.96
N PRO A 635 11.54 -16.67 -12.53
CA PRO A 635 12.42 -17.07 -13.63
C PRO A 635 13.49 -18.03 -13.12
N LYS A 636 13.88 -19.00 -13.96
CA LYS A 636 14.91 -20.00 -13.60
C LYS A 636 16.28 -19.37 -13.31
N ASP A 637 16.57 -18.22 -13.91
CA ASP A 637 17.82 -17.46 -13.77
C ASP A 637 17.72 -16.32 -12.73
N ILE A 638 16.76 -16.38 -11.78
CA ILE A 638 16.53 -15.31 -10.79
C ILE A 638 17.78 -14.93 -10.00
N ALA A 639 18.65 -15.90 -9.70
CA ALA A 639 19.90 -15.67 -9.00
C ALA A 639 20.87 -14.77 -9.80
N GLU A 640 21.02 -15.05 -11.09
CA GLU A 640 21.89 -14.26 -11.96
C GLU A 640 21.26 -12.90 -12.28
N ARG A 641 19.95 -12.84 -12.49
CA ARG A 641 19.20 -11.57 -12.66
C ARG A 641 19.41 -10.66 -11.46
N GLY A 642 19.16 -11.15 -10.24
CA GLY A 642 19.32 -10.34 -9.03
C GLY A 642 20.75 -9.87 -8.81
N GLN A 643 21.74 -10.72 -9.05
CA GLN A 643 23.14 -10.31 -8.96
C GLN A 643 23.50 -9.23 -9.99
N ARG A 644 23.01 -9.33 -11.23
CA ARG A 644 23.22 -8.30 -12.26
C ARG A 644 22.57 -6.96 -11.88
N THR A 645 21.32 -6.99 -11.45
CA THR A 645 20.55 -5.80 -11.06
C THR A 645 21.22 -5.06 -9.89
N LEU A 646 21.62 -5.78 -8.84
CA LEU A 646 22.30 -5.16 -7.70
C LEU A 646 23.70 -4.64 -8.03
N THR A 647 24.45 -5.28 -8.93
CA THR A 647 25.77 -4.80 -9.35
C THR A 647 25.67 -3.44 -10.07
N ARG A 648 24.51 -3.12 -10.64
CA ARG A 648 24.20 -1.81 -11.25
C ARG A 648 23.63 -0.80 -10.25
N ASN A 649 23.48 -1.18 -8.97
CA ASN A 649 22.79 -0.39 -7.95
C ASN A 649 21.35 -0.03 -8.37
N GLU A 650 20.67 -0.97 -9.03
CA GLU A 650 19.30 -0.88 -9.48
C GLU A 650 18.41 -1.80 -8.62
N HIS A 651 17.10 -1.53 -8.61
CA HIS A 651 16.09 -2.37 -7.97
C HIS A 651 15.16 -3.06 -8.98
N TYR A 652 15.16 -2.57 -10.21
CA TYR A 652 14.35 -3.11 -11.30
C TYR A 652 15.29 -3.68 -12.36
N ASP A 653 14.95 -4.85 -12.91
CA ASP A 653 15.74 -5.45 -13.98
C ASP A 653 15.50 -4.74 -15.34
N GLU A 654 16.12 -5.28 -16.40
CA GLU A 654 16.01 -4.70 -17.74
C GLU A 654 14.62 -4.82 -18.36
N ASP A 655 13.82 -5.77 -17.88
CA ASP A 655 12.44 -6.01 -18.28
C ASP A 655 11.44 -5.17 -17.45
N GLY A 656 11.92 -4.48 -16.40
CA GLY A 656 11.13 -3.60 -15.54
C GLY A 656 10.53 -4.30 -14.31
N PHE A 657 10.88 -5.56 -14.03
CA PHE A 657 10.43 -6.26 -12.83
C PHE A 657 11.26 -5.85 -11.61
N PHE A 658 10.61 -5.78 -10.46
CA PHE A 658 11.30 -5.48 -9.20
C PHE A 658 12.02 -6.72 -8.68
N ILE A 659 13.30 -6.58 -8.33
CA ILE A 659 14.09 -7.65 -7.72
C ILE A 659 14.30 -7.37 -6.24
N LEU A 660 13.57 -8.11 -5.41
CA LEU A 660 13.66 -8.06 -3.96
C LEU A 660 14.90 -8.84 -3.49
N ASP A 661 15.79 -8.18 -2.74
CA ASP A 661 16.93 -8.82 -2.05
C ASP A 661 16.58 -9.10 -0.59
N THR A 662 16.49 -10.38 -0.23
CA THR A 662 16.09 -10.82 1.12
C THR A 662 17.20 -10.69 2.16
N MET A 663 18.41 -10.24 1.77
CA MET A 663 19.48 -9.92 2.72
C MET A 663 19.27 -8.57 3.42
N ILE A 664 18.36 -7.73 2.92
CA ILE A 664 18.10 -6.39 3.44
C ILE A 664 17.09 -6.47 4.60
N SER A 665 17.33 -5.75 5.71
CA SER A 665 16.32 -5.59 6.78
C SER A 665 15.05 -4.95 6.21
N GLY A 666 13.88 -5.45 6.57
CA GLY A 666 12.60 -5.13 5.93
C GLY A 666 12.24 -6.10 4.79
N ASN A 667 13.21 -6.80 4.21
CA ASN A 667 13.01 -7.77 3.12
C ASN A 667 13.33 -9.21 3.53
N ARG A 668 13.75 -9.48 4.77
CA ARG A 668 14.19 -10.83 5.16
C ARG A 668 13.09 -11.86 4.95
N ASN A 669 13.48 -13.01 4.42
CA ASN A 669 12.64 -14.19 4.22
C ASN A 669 12.89 -15.27 5.28
N THR A 670 13.48 -14.92 6.43
CA THR A 670 13.78 -15.86 7.52
C THR A 670 12.54 -16.19 8.34
N GLY A 671 12.65 -17.20 9.21
CA GLY A 671 11.59 -17.56 10.15
C GLY A 671 10.40 -18.26 9.52
N HIS A 672 9.46 -18.66 10.39
CA HIS A 672 8.36 -19.55 10.01
C HIS A 672 8.90 -20.80 9.28
N VAL A 673 9.86 -21.49 9.90
CA VAL A 673 10.60 -22.61 9.32
C VAL A 673 10.18 -23.94 9.94
N PHE A 674 9.96 -24.93 9.09
CA PHE A 674 9.85 -26.34 9.47
C PHE A 674 11.23 -26.98 9.31
N SER A 675 11.84 -27.44 10.41
CA SER A 675 13.25 -27.85 10.44
C SER A 675 13.51 -29.11 11.27
N GLU A 676 14.56 -29.85 10.89
CA GLU A 676 15.14 -30.94 11.70
C GLU A 676 15.67 -30.46 13.05
N GLN A 677 15.92 -29.15 13.20
CA GLN A 677 16.32 -28.54 14.47
C GLN A 677 15.17 -28.39 15.47
N TYR A 678 13.92 -28.63 15.03
CA TYR A 678 12.76 -28.60 15.92
C TYR A 678 12.90 -29.69 16.99
N ARG A 679 12.59 -29.33 18.24
CA ARG A 679 12.72 -30.22 19.41
C ARG A 679 11.33 -30.56 19.95
N PRO A 680 10.72 -31.70 19.58
CA PRO A 680 9.34 -32.03 19.97
C PRO A 680 9.12 -32.15 21.48
N ASP A 681 10.17 -32.39 22.25
CA ASP A 681 10.17 -32.46 23.71
C ASP A 681 10.11 -31.09 24.39
N LYS A 682 10.31 -30.00 23.64
CA LYS A 682 10.33 -28.63 24.17
C LYS A 682 9.08 -27.85 23.77
N PRO A 683 8.55 -27.00 24.67
CA PRO A 683 7.48 -26.10 24.32
C PRO A 683 7.95 -25.06 23.29
N TYR A 684 7.01 -24.50 22.53
CA TYR A 684 7.29 -23.61 21.41
C TYR A 684 8.22 -22.42 21.76
N TYR A 685 8.13 -21.85 22.97
CA TYR A 685 8.97 -20.72 23.42
C TYR A 685 10.42 -21.11 23.75
N GLN A 686 10.76 -22.40 23.70
CA GLN A 686 12.12 -22.93 23.87
C GLN A 686 12.70 -23.50 22.57
N GLN A 687 11.99 -23.34 21.45
CA GLN A 687 12.53 -23.67 20.13
C GLN A 687 13.61 -22.67 19.72
N ASP A 688 14.46 -23.08 18.78
CA ASP A 688 15.41 -22.14 18.18
C ASP A 688 14.65 -21.07 17.39
N ASN A 689 15.15 -19.84 17.38
CA ASN A 689 14.44 -18.70 16.79
C ASN A 689 14.06 -18.99 15.33
N GLY A 690 12.77 -18.86 15.02
CA GLY A 690 12.23 -19.05 13.69
C GLY A 690 11.83 -20.47 13.34
N VAL A 691 12.15 -21.46 14.18
CA VAL A 691 11.78 -22.86 13.99
C VAL A 691 10.43 -23.11 14.65
N ILE A 692 9.42 -23.39 13.84
CA ILE A 692 8.01 -23.49 14.27
C ILE A 692 7.47 -24.92 14.24
N GLY A 693 8.18 -25.84 13.61
CA GLY A 693 7.77 -27.23 13.52
C GLY A 693 8.84 -28.12 12.92
N GLU A 694 8.58 -29.43 12.95
CA GLU A 694 9.42 -30.45 12.34
C GLU A 694 9.40 -30.32 10.81
N ALA A 695 10.54 -30.57 10.16
CA ALA A 695 10.64 -30.55 8.71
C ALA A 695 9.63 -31.50 8.05
N PHE A 696 8.97 -31.02 6.99
CA PHE A 696 8.13 -31.87 6.16
C PHE A 696 9.01 -32.78 5.28
N SER A 697 8.64 -34.05 5.17
CA SER A 697 9.08 -34.87 4.05
C SER A 697 8.52 -34.32 2.73
N GLU A 698 9.11 -34.71 1.59
CA GLU A 698 8.62 -34.27 0.28
C GLU A 698 7.13 -34.60 0.07
N GLN A 699 6.70 -35.81 0.46
CA GLN A 699 5.31 -36.24 0.38
C GLN A 699 4.40 -35.37 1.26
N GLN A 700 4.76 -35.18 2.54
CA GLN A 700 3.97 -34.34 3.44
C GLN A 700 3.89 -32.89 2.94
N CYS A 701 4.95 -32.36 2.33
CA CYS A 701 4.92 -31.02 1.77
C CYS A 701 3.94 -30.93 0.60
N LEU A 702 3.96 -31.90 -0.32
CA LEU A 702 3.00 -31.97 -1.42
C LEU A 702 1.57 -32.09 -0.91
N SER A 703 1.33 -32.95 0.09
CA SER A 703 0.01 -33.12 0.71
C SER A 703 -0.48 -31.85 1.41
N MET A 704 0.41 -31.15 2.11
CA MET A 704 0.09 -29.85 2.71
C MET A 704 -0.28 -28.81 1.65
N ILE A 705 0.53 -28.67 0.58
CA ILE A 705 0.24 -27.74 -0.52
C ILE A 705 -1.13 -28.06 -1.14
N GLU A 706 -1.42 -29.34 -1.37
CA GLU A 706 -2.69 -29.77 -1.93
C GLU A 706 -3.88 -29.40 -1.04
N TYR A 707 -3.76 -29.58 0.27
CA TYR A 707 -4.79 -29.13 1.22
C TYR A 707 -4.93 -27.61 1.25
N LEU A 708 -3.83 -26.85 1.23
CA LEU A 708 -3.86 -25.37 1.24
C LEU A 708 -4.49 -24.76 -0.02
N LYS A 709 -4.54 -25.47 -1.15
CA LYS A 709 -5.34 -25.07 -2.31
C LYS A 709 -6.84 -25.04 -1.97
N THR A 710 -7.31 -25.99 -1.16
CA THR A 710 -8.75 -26.15 -0.86
C THR A 710 -9.28 -25.21 0.21
N LEU A 711 -8.40 -24.47 0.89
CA LEU A 711 -8.75 -23.55 1.95
C LEU A 711 -9.29 -22.22 1.44
#